data_AF-A0A1H1C743-F1
#
_entry.id   AF-A0A1H1C743-F1
#
_cell.length_a   1.000
_cell.length_b   1.000
_cell.length_c   1.000
_cell.angle_alpha   90.00
_cell.angle_beta   90.00
_cell.angle_gamma   90.00
#
_symmetry.space_group_name_H-M   'P 1'
#
loop_
_entity.id
_entity.type
_entity.pdbx_description
1 polymer ?
#
loop_
_entity_poly.entity_id
_entity_poly.type
_entity_poly.pdbx_seq_one_letter_code
_entity_poly.pdbx_strand_id
1 'polypeptide(L)'
;MINVVVSEWLKLRSLRSNLYLLAFSLVSVLLCAGVAYLVIRGFDSHTGDDKLRFDSLGPGLGTGLPVAYFVMGALGALSITSEHASGMIRTSLTVVPRRQLLLFAKIPALAAVTLIAGLVLVFGMHFATAAVLGDRAGHVLLDGRTLGVSLADPGVVAELLVTGAAMPLVAMVGLGLGAALRSTAGSLVVLIVILFVLPLMAQALPMPWRAWIGSLMIESLPGQIVAGDGAGILSPLAASTLLIVYPVVALTAGATAIAVRGRGGRPLIVGGLVSALLAGVIAIPPVEAASSVAWKPCGGDLECATVQVPVDWSKPSGRKISIRIARLPATGAHRKIGTVFSVPGGPGGSGIEDLQKAGASFTHLRGRFDVVSFAPRNTTDLGIIPVECLSSGPWLTVPADPAEYRRLGERNRKAAERCRTSDPEYFDHLDSGSIARDIEAIRVALGEEKLSFIATSYGATPATTYARMFPERVRAMYIDGGARFSGDQVERARQRYEVLEEQFARLAAWCQATPTCALHGRDVGAVWRGLTAAADRSPVPVKGERVAYRGFDLKVAATPDVISPGPAPDFPNWHRFARAVDMAVKGDASGFADYIKQTTKSLKVPSFTGMNVTHCTDGRGFRDYEEFRRVKELGERVSPNFADSELWHPLGCVGWPVPVANPPAPLPADRLPPILGAGTWVDSTDTAAIVASVPGSVMVRYNGHGHALYLGGSQCVIAHANRYLMFLRLPPRGTTCQPPAVE
;
A
#
# COMPACT_ATOMS: atom_id res chain seq x y z
N MET A 1 -46.88 -27.87 19.24
CA MET A 1 -45.53 -27.29 19.34
C MET A 1 -45.53 -26.03 20.21
N ILE A 2 -46.44 -25.08 19.95
CA ILE A 2 -46.57 -23.82 20.72
C ILE A 2 -46.64 -24.05 22.25
N ASN A 3 -47.52 -24.94 22.72
CA ASN A 3 -47.65 -25.23 24.17
C ASN A 3 -46.35 -25.78 24.82
N VAL A 4 -45.51 -26.48 24.05
CA VAL A 4 -44.22 -26.99 24.53
C VAL A 4 -43.21 -25.86 24.65
N VAL A 5 -43.12 -25.00 23.63
CA VAL A 5 -42.23 -23.82 23.64
C VAL A 5 -42.59 -22.87 24.80
N VAL A 6 -43.89 -22.65 25.05
CA VAL A 6 -44.35 -21.83 26.20
C VAL A 6 -43.94 -22.45 27.54
N SER A 7 -44.04 -23.77 27.69
CA SER A 7 -43.56 -24.48 28.88
C SER A 7 -42.05 -24.33 29.07
N GLU A 8 -41.27 -24.46 28.00
CA GLU A 8 -39.81 -24.29 28.04
C GLU A 8 -39.39 -22.85 28.38
N TRP A 9 -40.14 -21.85 27.90
CA TRP A 9 -39.96 -20.46 28.31
C TRP A 9 -40.17 -20.25 29.82
N LEU A 10 -41.25 -20.81 30.37
CA LEU A 10 -41.55 -20.71 31.81
C LEU A 10 -40.45 -21.36 32.66
N LYS A 11 -39.93 -22.52 32.26
CA LYS A 11 -38.81 -23.17 32.94
C LYS A 11 -37.54 -22.32 32.89
N LEU A 12 -37.20 -21.79 31.71
CA LEU A 12 -35.99 -20.99 31.53
C LEU A 12 -36.00 -19.75 32.43
N ARG A 13 -37.16 -19.08 32.56
CA ARG A 13 -37.33 -17.87 33.37
C ARG A 13 -37.44 -18.13 34.88
N SER A 14 -38.00 -19.28 35.30
CA SER A 14 -38.25 -19.56 36.73
C SER A 14 -37.03 -20.11 37.48
N LEU A 15 -36.05 -20.66 36.77
CA LEU A 15 -34.84 -21.20 37.39
C LEU A 15 -33.87 -20.08 37.80
N ARG A 16 -33.72 -19.87 39.12
CA ARG A 16 -32.79 -18.87 39.70
C ARG A 16 -31.34 -19.04 39.21
N SER A 17 -30.91 -20.28 38.96
CA SER A 17 -29.58 -20.58 38.41
C SER A 17 -29.34 -19.90 37.06
N ASN A 18 -30.36 -19.81 36.20
CA ASN A 18 -30.25 -19.16 34.89
C ASN A 18 -30.09 -17.65 35.04
N LEU A 19 -30.81 -17.06 35.99
CA LEU A 19 -30.67 -15.63 36.32
C LEU A 19 -29.27 -15.32 36.86
N TYR A 20 -28.74 -16.17 37.77
CA TYR A 20 -27.38 -15.99 38.28
C TYR A 20 -26.30 -16.13 37.21
N LEU A 21 -26.46 -17.07 36.27
CA LEU A 21 -25.56 -17.19 35.12
C LEU A 21 -25.58 -15.95 34.24
N LEU A 22 -26.77 -15.45 33.90
CA LEU A 22 -26.91 -14.21 33.13
C LEU A 22 -26.33 -13.00 33.88
N ALA A 23 -26.54 -12.89 35.19
CA ALA A 23 -25.92 -11.83 35.99
C ALA A 23 -24.39 -11.98 36.01
N PHE A 24 -23.87 -13.20 36.12
CA PHE A 24 -22.43 -13.48 36.10
C PHE A 24 -21.77 -13.12 34.77
N SER A 25 -22.51 -13.14 33.65
CA SER A 25 -21.98 -12.69 32.36
C SER A 25 -21.53 -11.22 32.34
N LEU A 26 -22.02 -10.38 33.27
CA LEU A 26 -21.55 -9.00 33.43
C LEU A 26 -20.08 -8.91 33.86
N VAL A 27 -19.50 -9.98 34.43
CA VAL A 27 -18.08 -10.06 34.73
C VAL A 27 -17.23 -9.90 33.46
N SER A 28 -17.72 -10.35 32.29
CA SER A 28 -17.04 -10.13 31.02
C SER A 28 -16.82 -8.65 30.70
N VAL A 29 -17.77 -7.78 31.06
CA VAL A 29 -17.65 -6.32 30.87
C VAL A 29 -16.54 -5.75 31.75
N LEU A 30 -16.47 -6.19 33.01
CA LEU A 30 -15.42 -5.79 33.95
C LEU A 30 -14.03 -6.28 33.51
N LEU A 31 -13.94 -7.49 32.96
CA LEU A 31 -12.68 -8.04 32.45
C LEU A 31 -12.15 -7.22 31.26
N CYS A 32 -13.01 -6.84 30.31
CA CYS A 32 -12.61 -5.97 29.19
C CYS A 32 -12.12 -4.61 29.69
N ALA A 33 -12.87 -3.98 30.62
CA ALA A 33 -12.46 -2.71 31.22
C ALA A 33 -11.11 -2.81 31.96
N GLY A 34 -10.89 -3.90 32.70
CA GLY A 34 -9.64 -4.14 33.43
C GLY A 34 -8.44 -4.33 32.50
N VAL A 35 -8.58 -5.09 31.40
CA VAL A 35 -7.50 -5.24 30.41
C VAL A 35 -7.23 -3.93 29.68
N ALA A 36 -8.28 -3.20 29.28
CA ALA A 36 -8.13 -1.87 28.68
C ALA A 36 -7.36 -0.93 29.62
N TYR A 37 -7.65 -0.96 30.93
CA TYR A 37 -6.93 -0.18 31.92
C TYR A 37 -5.45 -0.55 32.01
N LEU A 38 -5.11 -1.84 32.02
CA LEU A 38 -3.72 -2.30 32.02
C LEU A 38 -2.97 -1.85 30.76
N VAL A 39 -3.60 -1.96 29.59
CA VAL A 39 -3.01 -1.52 28.31
C VAL A 39 -2.77 -0.01 28.31
N ILE A 40 -3.71 0.79 28.82
CA ILE A 40 -3.54 2.25 28.91
C ILE A 40 -2.44 2.62 29.88
N ARG A 41 -2.36 1.95 31.04
CA ARG A 41 -1.27 2.18 31.99
C ARG A 41 0.10 1.92 31.37
N GLY A 42 0.21 0.89 30.53
CA GLY A 42 1.40 0.66 29.70
C GLY A 42 1.58 1.73 28.63
N PHE A 43 0.52 2.11 27.91
CA PHE A 43 0.57 3.10 26.85
C PHE A 43 1.03 4.48 27.35
N ASP A 44 0.52 4.91 28.50
CA ASP A 44 0.87 6.17 29.14
C ASP A 44 2.30 6.17 29.70
N SER A 45 2.89 5.00 29.97
CA SER A 45 4.25 4.88 30.51
C SER A 45 5.36 4.91 29.44
N HIS A 46 5.03 4.93 28.15
CA HIS A 46 6.00 4.99 27.04
C HIS A 46 6.01 6.37 26.38
N THR A 47 7.05 6.72 25.61
CA THR A 47 7.16 7.99 24.86
C THR A 47 7.68 7.75 23.44
N GLY A 48 7.35 8.63 22.48
CA GLY A 48 7.85 8.55 21.11
C GLY A 48 7.40 7.29 20.36
N ASP A 49 8.32 6.66 19.63
CA ASP A 49 8.06 5.50 18.76
C ASP A 49 7.49 4.28 19.51
N ASP A 50 7.77 4.14 20.81
CA ASP A 50 7.27 3.02 21.61
C ASP A 50 5.75 3.10 21.83
N LYS A 51 5.16 4.30 21.86
CA LYS A 51 3.69 4.44 21.87
C LYS A 51 3.04 3.93 20.59
N LEU A 52 3.74 4.04 19.47
CA LEU A 52 3.25 3.58 18.18
C LEU A 52 3.27 2.04 18.09
N ARG A 53 4.06 1.34 18.91
CA ARG A 53 4.21 -0.13 18.85
C ARG A 53 3.13 -0.91 19.60
N PHE A 54 2.20 -0.24 20.27
CA PHE A 54 1.11 -0.91 21.00
C PHE A 54 0.16 -1.66 20.07
N ASP A 55 -0.38 -2.78 20.55
CA ASP A 55 -1.46 -3.49 19.86
C ASP A 55 -2.78 -2.76 20.06
N SER A 56 -3.56 -2.61 18.98
CA SER A 56 -4.92 -2.08 19.04
C SER A 56 -5.84 -3.01 19.84
N LEU A 57 -6.69 -2.43 20.69
CA LEU A 57 -7.75 -3.16 21.39
C LEU A 57 -8.96 -3.46 20.47
N GLY A 58 -8.96 -2.96 19.22
CA GLY A 58 -10.08 -3.10 18.29
C GLY A 58 -11.40 -2.65 18.93
N PRO A 59 -12.52 -3.39 18.75
CA PRO A 59 -13.80 -3.08 19.39
C PRO A 59 -13.83 -3.32 20.91
N GLY A 60 -12.75 -3.78 21.54
CA GLY A 60 -12.68 -3.97 22.99
C GLY A 60 -13.37 -5.25 23.49
N LEU A 61 -13.63 -6.22 22.61
CA LEU A 61 -14.29 -7.47 22.96
C LEU A 61 -13.33 -8.53 23.53
N GLY A 62 -12.03 -8.41 23.21
CA GLY A 62 -10.95 -9.37 23.44
C GLY A 62 -11.18 -10.44 24.51
N THR A 63 -10.69 -10.21 25.73
CA THR A 63 -10.69 -11.22 26.81
C THR A 63 -12.06 -11.50 27.43
N GLY A 64 -13.04 -10.61 27.25
CA GLY A 64 -14.40 -10.78 27.77
C GLY A 64 -15.28 -11.70 26.90
N LEU A 65 -15.01 -11.78 25.60
CA LEU A 65 -15.83 -12.52 24.65
C LEU A 65 -15.86 -14.04 24.91
N PRO A 66 -14.73 -14.75 25.13
CA PRO A 66 -14.76 -16.19 25.44
C PRO A 66 -15.55 -16.50 26.71
N VAL A 67 -15.49 -15.62 27.72
CA VAL A 67 -16.26 -15.76 28.97
C VAL A 67 -17.75 -15.61 28.71
N ALA A 68 -18.17 -14.64 27.89
CA ALA A 68 -19.57 -14.48 27.52
C ALA A 68 -20.08 -15.69 26.72
N TYR A 69 -19.28 -16.19 25.76
CA TYR A 69 -19.59 -17.40 24.99
C TYR A 69 -19.76 -18.61 25.90
N PHE A 70 -18.87 -18.77 26.88
CA PHE A 70 -18.95 -19.86 27.84
C PHE A 70 -20.23 -19.80 28.67
N VAL A 71 -20.61 -18.62 29.17
CA VAL A 71 -21.85 -18.46 29.95
C VAL A 71 -23.08 -18.79 29.10
N MET A 72 -23.13 -18.36 27.84
CA MET A 72 -24.24 -18.69 26.93
C MET A 72 -24.31 -20.19 26.60
N GLY A 73 -23.16 -20.82 26.34
CA GLY A 73 -23.05 -22.26 26.18
C GLY A 73 -23.48 -23.03 27.44
N ALA A 74 -23.08 -22.58 28.62
CA ALA A 74 -23.44 -23.18 29.90
C ALA A 74 -24.96 -23.09 30.15
N LEU A 75 -25.58 -21.94 29.86
CA LEU A 75 -27.02 -21.77 29.92
C LEU A 75 -27.75 -22.76 28.99
N GLY A 76 -27.23 -22.95 27.78
CA GLY A 76 -27.72 -23.95 26.84
C GLY A 76 -27.65 -25.38 27.39
N ALA A 77 -26.50 -25.79 27.92
CA ALA A 77 -26.32 -27.11 28.51
C ALA A 77 -27.27 -27.34 29.70
N LEU A 78 -27.35 -26.37 30.61
CA LEU A 78 -28.21 -26.44 31.80
C LEU A 78 -29.70 -26.50 31.47
N SER A 79 -30.13 -25.92 30.35
CA SER A 79 -31.52 -25.95 29.92
C SER A 79 -32.05 -27.38 29.69
N ILE A 80 -31.17 -28.37 29.53
CA ILE A 80 -31.55 -29.79 29.44
C ILE A 80 -30.95 -30.66 30.55
N THR A 81 -29.70 -30.42 30.97
CA THR A 81 -29.05 -31.27 32.00
C THR A 81 -29.62 -31.06 33.39
N SER A 82 -30.20 -29.89 33.70
CA SER A 82 -30.88 -29.65 34.98
C SER A 82 -32.10 -30.56 35.17
N GLU A 83 -32.83 -30.86 34.10
CA GLU A 83 -33.95 -31.81 34.12
C GLU A 83 -33.46 -33.26 34.35
N HIS A 84 -32.27 -33.59 33.86
CA HIS A 84 -31.64 -34.88 34.15
C HIS A 84 -31.20 -34.98 35.61
N ALA A 85 -30.57 -33.94 36.14
CA ALA A 85 -30.09 -33.92 37.52
C ALA A 85 -31.23 -33.96 38.56
N SER A 86 -32.34 -33.28 38.27
CA SER A 86 -33.53 -33.23 39.14
C SER A 86 -34.50 -34.40 38.94
N GLY A 87 -34.29 -35.23 37.91
CA GLY A 87 -35.23 -36.30 37.53
C GLY A 87 -36.48 -35.84 36.77
N MET A 88 -36.71 -34.52 36.64
CA MET A 88 -37.84 -33.93 35.92
C MET A 88 -37.87 -34.28 34.42
N ILE A 89 -36.76 -34.77 33.86
CA ILE A 89 -36.74 -35.23 32.47
C ILE A 89 -37.77 -36.34 32.21
N ARG A 90 -38.10 -37.17 33.22
CA ARG A 90 -39.13 -38.22 33.08
C ARG A 90 -40.50 -37.59 32.83
N THR A 91 -40.89 -36.60 33.63
CA THR A 91 -42.15 -35.88 33.47
C THR A 91 -42.22 -35.14 32.14
N SER A 92 -41.14 -34.47 31.72
CA SER A 92 -41.08 -33.80 30.41
C SER A 92 -41.28 -34.78 29.25
N LEU A 93 -40.69 -35.97 29.33
CA LEU A 93 -40.82 -37.01 28.30
C LEU A 93 -42.17 -37.74 28.32
N THR A 94 -42.86 -37.81 29.46
CA THR A 94 -44.24 -38.33 29.52
C THR A 94 -45.20 -37.39 28.81
N VAL A 95 -45.05 -36.08 28.99
CA VAL A 95 -45.89 -35.05 28.35
C VAL A 95 -45.52 -34.88 26.87
N VAL A 96 -44.24 -34.99 26.53
CA VAL A 96 -43.72 -34.87 25.16
C VAL A 96 -43.01 -36.17 24.76
N PRO A 97 -43.76 -37.21 24.34
CA PRO A 97 -43.21 -38.54 24.07
C PRO A 97 -42.22 -38.56 22.89
N ARG A 98 -42.36 -37.61 21.96
CA ARG A 98 -41.39 -37.40 20.88
C ARG A 98 -40.18 -36.63 21.42
N ARG A 99 -39.19 -37.39 21.91
CA ARG A 99 -38.01 -36.86 22.59
C ARG A 99 -37.23 -35.78 21.82
N GLN A 100 -37.19 -35.87 20.49
CA GLN A 100 -36.57 -34.86 19.62
C GLN A 100 -37.34 -33.54 19.63
N LEU A 101 -38.68 -33.59 19.69
CA LEU A 101 -39.50 -32.37 19.79
C LEU A 101 -39.24 -31.62 21.10
N LEU A 102 -38.94 -32.33 22.19
CA LEU A 102 -38.56 -31.69 23.47
C LEU A 102 -37.24 -30.92 23.34
N LEU A 103 -36.24 -31.49 22.65
CA LEU A 103 -34.96 -30.82 22.40
C LEU A 103 -35.14 -29.56 21.55
N PHE A 104 -35.83 -29.69 20.41
CA PHE A 104 -36.02 -28.57 19.48
C PHE A 104 -36.95 -27.48 20.04
N ALA A 105 -37.89 -27.82 20.93
CA ALA A 105 -38.78 -26.83 21.56
C ALA A 105 -38.05 -25.87 22.53
N LYS A 106 -36.84 -26.21 22.99
CA LYS A 106 -36.02 -25.33 23.84
C LYS A 106 -35.32 -24.22 23.04
N ILE A 107 -35.13 -24.42 21.73
CA ILE A 107 -34.35 -23.52 20.88
C ILE A 107 -34.94 -22.10 20.83
N PRO A 108 -36.25 -21.88 20.58
CA PRO A 108 -36.78 -20.51 20.43
C PRO A 108 -36.61 -19.66 21.70
N ALA A 109 -36.92 -20.24 22.87
CA ALA A 109 -36.78 -19.56 24.15
C ALA A 109 -35.32 -19.24 24.47
N LEU A 110 -34.43 -20.23 24.29
CA LEU A 110 -32.99 -20.06 24.53
C LEU A 110 -32.39 -19.02 23.58
N ALA A 111 -32.71 -19.08 22.29
CA ALA A 111 -32.21 -18.17 21.28
C ALA A 111 -32.64 -16.72 21.55
N ALA A 112 -33.89 -16.50 21.92
CA ALA A 112 -34.39 -15.16 22.24
C ALA A 112 -33.65 -14.54 23.44
N VAL A 113 -33.48 -15.28 24.54
CA VAL A 113 -32.79 -14.77 25.74
C VAL A 113 -31.32 -14.50 25.45
N THR A 114 -30.64 -15.42 24.78
CA THR A 114 -29.19 -15.32 24.53
C THR A 114 -28.84 -14.30 23.45
N LEU A 115 -29.75 -14.01 22.51
CA LEU A 115 -29.58 -12.91 21.55
C LEU A 115 -29.62 -11.55 22.27
N ILE A 116 -30.65 -11.32 23.10
CA ILE A 116 -30.80 -10.06 23.84
C ILE A 116 -29.63 -9.88 24.81
N ALA A 117 -29.33 -10.90 25.62
CA ALA A 117 -28.21 -10.85 26.55
C ALA A 117 -26.87 -10.67 25.82
N GLY A 118 -26.68 -11.36 24.69
CA GLY A 118 -25.50 -11.27 23.85
C GLY A 118 -25.25 -9.85 23.32
N LEU A 119 -26.28 -9.22 22.75
CA LEU A 119 -26.20 -7.84 22.26
C LEU A 119 -25.87 -6.87 23.40
N VAL A 120 -26.58 -6.97 24.53
CA VAL A 120 -26.32 -6.11 25.71
C VAL A 120 -24.88 -6.25 26.20
N LEU A 121 -24.36 -7.47 26.27
CA LEU A 121 -22.99 -7.72 26.71
C LEU A 121 -21.94 -7.18 25.75
N VAL A 122 -22.09 -7.42 24.44
CA VAL A 122 -21.12 -6.99 23.43
C VAL A 122 -21.04 -5.46 23.37
N PHE A 123 -22.18 -4.77 23.37
CA PHE A 123 -22.20 -3.31 23.47
C PHE A 123 -21.67 -2.82 24.83
N GLY A 124 -22.02 -3.49 25.92
CA GLY A 124 -21.50 -3.17 27.25
C GLY A 124 -19.98 -3.26 27.34
N MET A 125 -19.37 -4.32 26.79
CA MET A 125 -17.90 -4.49 26.71
C MET A 125 -17.26 -3.39 25.87
N HIS A 126 -17.85 -3.05 24.73
CA HIS A 126 -17.36 -1.98 23.87
C HIS A 126 -17.38 -0.64 24.59
N PHE A 127 -18.52 -0.26 25.19
CA PHE A 127 -18.64 1.00 25.92
C PHE A 127 -17.73 1.07 27.15
N ALA A 128 -17.58 -0.03 27.89
CA ALA A 128 -16.68 -0.08 29.03
C ALA A 128 -15.21 0.11 28.60
N THR A 129 -14.80 -0.52 27.49
CA THR A 129 -13.46 -0.35 26.92
C THR A 129 -13.25 1.08 26.41
N ALA A 130 -14.23 1.64 25.70
CA ALA A 130 -14.18 3.01 25.20
C ALA A 130 -14.11 4.05 26.33
N ALA A 131 -14.88 3.85 27.40
CA ALA A 131 -14.87 4.71 28.58
C ALA A 131 -13.51 4.70 29.29
N VAL A 132 -12.86 3.53 29.35
CA VAL A 132 -11.52 3.40 29.93
C VAL A 132 -10.46 4.07 29.05
N LEU A 133 -10.57 3.93 27.71
CA LEU A 133 -9.66 4.57 26.74
C LEU A 133 -9.77 6.10 26.71
N GLY A 134 -11.00 6.64 26.79
CA GLY A 134 -11.26 8.07 26.67
C GLY A 134 -10.66 8.65 25.38
N ASP A 135 -10.02 9.81 25.49
CA ASP A 135 -9.42 10.54 24.35
C ASP A 135 -8.31 9.76 23.62
N ARG A 136 -7.77 8.70 24.24
CA ARG A 136 -6.72 7.85 23.67
C ARG A 136 -7.25 6.92 22.58
N ALA A 137 -8.57 6.72 22.48
CA ALA A 137 -9.20 5.82 21.52
C ALA A 137 -8.95 6.19 20.05
N GLY A 138 -8.38 7.37 19.75
CA GLY A 138 -8.00 7.79 18.39
C GLY A 138 -6.48 7.81 18.12
N HIS A 139 -5.65 7.40 19.08
CA HIS A 139 -4.20 7.46 18.91
C HIS A 139 -3.73 6.45 17.88
N VAL A 140 -3.05 6.92 16.83
CA VAL A 140 -2.64 6.10 15.68
C VAL A 140 -1.39 5.30 16.04
N LEU A 141 -1.48 3.98 15.85
CA LEU A 141 -0.41 3.02 16.07
C LEU A 141 0.37 2.79 14.76
N LEU A 142 1.54 2.15 14.85
CA LEU A 142 2.38 1.77 13.71
C LEU A 142 1.59 0.90 12.74
N ASP A 143 0.78 -0.04 13.23
CA ASP A 143 -0.09 -0.87 12.40
C ASP A 143 -1.29 -0.10 11.80
N GLY A 144 -1.31 1.23 11.92
CA GLY A 144 -2.28 2.21 11.43
C GLY A 144 -3.70 2.06 11.96
N ARG A 145 -3.91 1.16 12.92
CA ARG A 145 -5.11 1.13 13.74
C ARG A 145 -5.02 2.22 14.81
N THR A 146 -6.15 2.49 15.43
CA THR A 146 -6.24 3.33 16.62
C THR A 146 -6.20 2.46 17.87
N LEU A 147 -5.73 3.00 19.00
CA LEU A 147 -5.63 2.25 20.26
C LEU A 147 -6.97 1.60 20.68
N GLY A 148 -8.10 2.24 20.34
CA GLY A 148 -9.43 1.63 20.30
C GLY A 148 -10.20 2.07 19.06
N VAL A 149 -11.45 1.65 18.91
CA VAL A 149 -12.32 2.07 17.79
C VAL A 149 -13.60 2.71 18.34
N SER A 150 -14.18 3.61 17.55
CA SER A 150 -15.45 4.27 17.84
C SER A 150 -16.61 3.55 17.15
N LEU A 151 -17.84 3.72 17.66
CA LEU A 151 -19.06 3.29 16.95
C LEU A 151 -19.23 3.96 15.59
N ALA A 152 -18.64 5.15 15.40
CA ALA A 152 -18.65 5.86 14.13
C ALA A 152 -17.71 5.24 13.08
N ASP A 153 -16.79 4.36 13.49
CA ASP A 153 -15.87 3.71 12.56
C ASP A 153 -16.61 2.70 11.66
N PRO A 154 -16.33 2.69 10.34
CA PRO A 154 -16.99 1.77 9.42
C PRO A 154 -16.82 0.30 9.84
N GLY A 155 -17.92 -0.45 9.87
CA GLY A 155 -17.92 -1.88 10.18
C GLY A 155 -17.99 -2.26 11.66
N VAL A 156 -17.70 -1.35 12.59
CA VAL A 156 -17.70 -1.65 14.05
C VAL A 156 -19.10 -2.06 14.52
N VAL A 157 -20.14 -1.31 14.14
CA VAL A 157 -21.52 -1.65 14.52
C VAL A 157 -21.92 -3.02 13.96
N ALA A 158 -21.53 -3.32 12.72
CA ALA A 158 -21.80 -4.62 12.11
C ALA A 158 -21.08 -5.76 12.86
N GLU A 159 -19.83 -5.55 13.25
CA GLU A 159 -19.05 -6.51 14.06
C GLU A 159 -19.70 -6.78 15.41
N LEU A 160 -20.16 -5.74 16.12
CA LEU A 160 -20.87 -5.86 17.39
C LEU A 160 -22.19 -6.63 17.23
N LEU A 161 -22.97 -6.31 16.18
CA LEU A 161 -24.24 -6.98 15.90
C LEU A 161 -24.05 -8.45 15.54
N VAL A 162 -23.11 -8.78 14.66
CA VAL A 162 -22.83 -10.17 14.25
C VAL A 162 -22.28 -10.98 15.43
N THR A 163 -21.39 -10.39 16.24
CA THR A 163 -20.86 -11.04 17.43
C THR A 163 -21.95 -11.29 18.48
N GLY A 164 -22.84 -10.32 18.70
CA GLY A 164 -24.03 -10.52 19.55
C GLY A 164 -24.97 -11.59 19.00
N ALA A 165 -25.17 -11.64 17.68
CA ALA A 165 -26.00 -12.63 17.00
C ALA A 165 -25.41 -14.06 17.00
N ALA A 166 -24.11 -14.21 17.27
CA ALA A 166 -23.46 -15.52 17.41
C ALA A 166 -23.76 -16.19 18.77
N MET A 167 -24.15 -15.42 19.79
CA MET A 167 -24.39 -15.93 21.17
C MET A 167 -25.48 -17.03 21.24
N PRO A 168 -26.62 -16.92 20.54
CA PRO A 168 -27.57 -18.02 20.40
C PRO A 168 -26.98 -19.31 19.84
N LEU A 169 -26.06 -19.22 18.88
CA LEU A 169 -25.46 -20.39 18.23
C LEU A 169 -24.56 -21.14 19.21
N VAL A 170 -23.78 -20.41 20.02
CA VAL A 170 -22.98 -21.00 21.11
C VAL A 170 -23.88 -21.64 22.17
N ALA A 171 -25.01 -21.01 22.52
CA ALA A 171 -25.99 -21.59 23.44
C ALA A 171 -26.59 -22.90 22.89
N MET A 172 -26.87 -22.96 21.58
CA MET A 172 -27.34 -24.18 20.91
C MET A 172 -26.29 -25.29 20.91
N VAL A 173 -25.00 -24.97 20.76
CA VAL A 173 -23.91 -25.94 20.94
C VAL A 173 -23.97 -26.54 22.34
N GLY A 174 -24.09 -25.69 23.37
CA GLY A 174 -24.26 -26.13 24.75
C GLY A 174 -25.47 -27.05 24.96
N LEU A 175 -26.63 -26.69 24.39
CA LEU A 175 -27.85 -27.49 24.44
C LEU A 175 -27.65 -28.88 23.80
N GLY A 176 -27.02 -28.93 22.63
CA GLY A 176 -26.70 -30.18 21.93
C GLY A 176 -25.75 -31.08 22.72
N LEU A 177 -24.68 -30.50 23.28
CA LEU A 177 -23.74 -31.21 24.16
C LEU A 177 -24.42 -31.71 25.44
N GLY A 178 -25.30 -30.90 26.04
CA GLY A 178 -26.10 -31.28 27.22
C GLY A 178 -27.01 -32.47 26.92
N ALA A 179 -27.67 -32.46 25.76
CA ALA A 179 -28.52 -33.54 25.29
C ALA A 179 -27.73 -34.85 25.03
N ALA A 180 -26.54 -34.73 24.45
CA ALA A 180 -25.69 -35.86 24.11
C ALA A 180 -25.07 -36.51 25.37
N LEU A 181 -24.51 -35.69 26.26
CA LEU A 181 -23.74 -36.15 27.42
C LEU A 181 -24.60 -36.42 28.66
N ARG A 182 -25.74 -35.75 28.80
CA ARG A 182 -26.63 -35.80 29.99
C ARG A 182 -25.91 -35.47 31.31
N SER A 183 -24.78 -34.78 31.23
CA SER A 183 -23.95 -34.42 32.36
C SER A 183 -23.59 -32.95 32.24
N THR A 184 -24.01 -32.15 33.22
CA THR A 184 -23.63 -30.74 33.30
C THR A 184 -22.11 -30.61 33.31
N ALA A 185 -21.42 -31.38 34.16
CA ALA A 185 -19.97 -31.35 34.26
C ALA A 185 -19.29 -31.71 32.93
N GLY A 186 -19.77 -32.77 32.26
CA GLY A 186 -19.23 -33.18 30.96
C GLY A 186 -19.41 -32.12 29.88
N SER A 187 -20.59 -31.50 29.80
CA SER A 187 -20.87 -30.44 28.83
C SER A 187 -20.04 -29.18 29.10
N LEU A 188 -19.86 -28.78 30.36
CA LEU A 188 -19.04 -27.63 30.72
C LEU A 188 -17.55 -27.87 30.42
N VAL A 189 -17.02 -29.07 30.69
CA VAL A 189 -15.63 -29.42 30.35
C VAL A 189 -15.41 -29.35 28.84
N VAL A 190 -16.33 -29.88 28.03
CA VAL A 190 -16.21 -29.80 26.56
C VAL A 190 -16.28 -28.36 26.07
N LEU A 191 -17.16 -27.53 26.64
CA LEU A 191 -17.21 -26.10 26.33
C LEU A 191 -15.91 -25.38 26.70
N ILE A 192 -15.30 -25.70 27.86
CA ILE A 192 -14.00 -25.15 28.26
C ILE A 192 -12.92 -25.54 27.25
N VAL A 193 -12.91 -26.80 26.81
CA VAL A 193 -11.94 -27.25 25.81
C VAL A 193 -12.11 -26.50 24.50
N ILE A 194 -13.34 -26.35 24.01
CA ILE A 194 -13.63 -25.67 22.75
C ILE A 194 -13.32 -24.17 22.80
N LEU A 195 -13.68 -23.50 23.89
CA LEU A 195 -13.64 -22.02 23.98
C LEU A 195 -12.36 -21.47 24.62
N PHE A 196 -11.55 -22.29 25.29
CA PHE A 196 -10.33 -21.82 25.96
C PHE A 196 -9.12 -22.68 25.61
N VAL A 197 -9.20 -24.00 25.77
CA VAL A 197 -8.03 -24.87 25.59
C VAL A 197 -7.58 -24.93 24.13
N LEU A 198 -8.51 -25.15 23.19
CA LEU A 198 -8.19 -25.21 21.76
C LEU A 198 -7.65 -23.87 21.23
N PRO A 199 -8.24 -22.70 21.53
CA PRO A 199 -7.64 -21.41 21.18
C PRO A 199 -6.23 -21.22 21.75
N LEU A 200 -5.99 -21.59 23.01
CA LEU A 200 -4.65 -21.50 23.62
C LEU A 200 -3.64 -22.43 22.94
N MET A 201 -4.03 -23.66 22.64
CA MET A 201 -3.19 -24.60 21.90
C MET A 201 -2.90 -24.10 20.48
N ALA A 202 -3.90 -23.51 19.81
CA ALA A 202 -3.72 -22.94 18.47
C ALA A 202 -2.72 -21.78 18.48
N GLN A 203 -2.68 -20.98 19.54
CA GLN A 203 -1.71 -19.88 19.69
C GLN A 203 -0.27 -20.38 19.85
N ALA A 204 -0.05 -21.59 20.34
CA ALA A 204 1.28 -22.20 20.47
C ALA A 204 1.83 -22.77 19.15
N LEU A 205 1.01 -22.82 18.08
CA LEU A 205 1.44 -23.35 16.79
C LEU A 205 2.25 -22.31 15.98
N PRO A 206 3.17 -22.75 15.11
CA PRO A 206 3.84 -21.87 14.17
C PRO A 206 2.89 -21.38 13.08
N MET A 207 3.23 -20.26 12.45
CA MET A 207 2.58 -19.80 11.22
C MET A 207 2.95 -20.78 10.07
N PRO A 208 2.02 -21.14 9.16
CA PRO A 208 0.67 -20.61 8.98
C PRO A 208 -0.44 -21.32 9.77
N TRP A 209 -0.11 -22.44 10.43
CA TRP A 209 -1.09 -23.31 11.11
C TRP A 209 -1.86 -22.61 12.22
N ARG A 210 -1.19 -21.77 13.01
CA ARG A 210 -1.84 -20.94 14.05
C ARG A 210 -2.99 -20.11 13.49
N ALA A 211 -2.80 -19.48 12.33
CA ALA A 211 -3.80 -18.60 11.76
C ALA A 211 -4.95 -19.38 11.13
N TRP A 212 -4.65 -20.46 10.40
CA TRP A 212 -5.68 -21.32 9.81
C TRP A 212 -6.55 -22.02 10.86
N ILE A 213 -5.93 -22.56 11.92
CA ILE A 213 -6.68 -23.19 13.01
C ILE A 213 -7.44 -22.13 13.81
N GLY A 214 -6.81 -20.98 14.08
CA GLY A 214 -7.46 -19.85 14.73
C GLY A 214 -8.68 -19.34 13.96
N SER A 215 -8.65 -19.32 12.62
CA SER A 215 -9.79 -18.88 11.80
C SER A 215 -10.99 -19.82 11.82
N LEU A 216 -10.81 -21.08 12.25
CA LEU A 216 -11.91 -22.04 12.40
C LEU A 216 -12.62 -21.91 13.76
N MET A 217 -12.00 -21.25 14.75
CA MET A 217 -12.55 -21.14 16.10
C MET A 217 -13.83 -20.30 16.13
N ILE A 218 -14.82 -20.73 16.91
CA ILE A 218 -16.15 -20.10 16.97
C ILE A 218 -16.11 -18.61 17.36
N GLU A 219 -15.10 -18.20 18.13
CA GLU A 219 -14.87 -16.81 18.56
C GLU A 219 -14.32 -15.90 17.45
N SER A 220 -13.65 -16.45 16.44
CA SER A 220 -13.05 -15.68 15.35
C SER A 220 -13.95 -15.55 14.13
N LEU A 221 -15.03 -16.33 14.05
CA LEU A 221 -15.96 -16.33 12.92
C LEU A 221 -16.74 -15.00 12.74
N PRO A 222 -17.28 -14.36 13.80
CA PRO A 222 -18.00 -13.08 13.65
C PRO A 222 -17.17 -11.98 12.97
N GLY A 223 -15.90 -11.85 13.36
CA GLY A 223 -14.99 -10.88 12.75
C GLY A 223 -14.73 -11.16 11.27
N GLN A 224 -14.64 -12.43 10.88
CA GLN A 224 -14.46 -12.83 9.48
C GLN A 224 -15.71 -12.62 8.62
N ILE A 225 -16.90 -12.71 9.20
CA ILE A 225 -18.17 -12.41 8.50
C ILE A 225 -18.24 -10.93 8.10
N VAL A 226 -17.72 -10.04 8.96
CA VAL A 226 -17.81 -8.59 8.77
C VAL A 226 -16.64 -8.01 7.97
N ALA A 227 -15.49 -8.69 7.94
CA ALA A 227 -14.27 -8.20 7.28
C ALA A 227 -14.38 -8.02 5.75
N GLY A 228 -15.40 -8.59 5.10
CA GLY A 228 -15.59 -8.52 3.64
C GLY A 228 -14.69 -9.49 2.85
N ASP A 229 -14.92 -9.59 1.54
CA ASP A 229 -14.13 -10.49 0.66
C ASP A 229 -12.66 -10.04 0.61
N GLY A 230 -11.75 -10.94 1.00
CA GLY A 230 -10.30 -10.74 0.92
C GLY A 230 -9.59 -10.29 2.21
N ALA A 231 -10.30 -10.09 3.33
CA ALA A 231 -9.69 -9.68 4.61
C ALA A 231 -9.60 -10.80 5.68
N GLY A 232 -10.40 -11.87 5.55
CA GLY A 232 -10.37 -13.06 6.40
C GLY A 232 -9.77 -14.28 5.71
N ILE A 233 -9.31 -15.28 6.47
CA ILE A 233 -8.85 -16.57 5.91
C ILE A 233 -10.03 -17.33 5.30
N LEU A 234 -11.19 -17.26 5.94
CA LEU A 234 -12.46 -17.73 5.39
C LEU A 234 -13.19 -16.59 4.70
N SER A 235 -13.84 -16.87 3.57
CA SER A 235 -14.79 -15.93 2.98
C SER A 235 -15.95 -15.69 3.96
N PRO A 236 -16.65 -14.53 3.90
CA PRO A 236 -17.81 -14.26 4.75
C PRO A 236 -18.86 -15.36 4.68
N LEU A 237 -19.06 -15.95 3.50
CA LEU A 237 -19.95 -17.10 3.31
C LEU A 237 -19.43 -18.34 4.05
N ALA A 238 -18.15 -18.69 3.87
CA ALA A 238 -17.56 -19.85 4.55
C ALA A 238 -17.56 -19.70 6.08
N ALA A 239 -17.25 -18.51 6.59
CA ALA A 239 -17.32 -18.20 8.02
C ALA A 239 -18.76 -18.31 8.56
N SER A 240 -19.73 -17.77 7.84
CA SER A 240 -21.15 -17.87 8.18
C SER A 240 -21.63 -19.32 8.19
N THR A 241 -21.28 -20.10 7.17
CA THR A 241 -21.60 -21.53 7.08
C THR A 241 -20.99 -22.29 8.24
N LEU A 242 -19.71 -22.09 8.53
CA LEU A 242 -19.03 -22.78 9.62
C LEU A 242 -19.65 -22.44 10.99
N LEU A 243 -20.02 -21.18 11.21
CA LEU A 243 -20.67 -20.73 12.43
C LEU A 243 -22.02 -21.43 12.66
N ILE A 244 -22.74 -21.78 11.59
CA ILE A 244 -23.99 -22.56 11.63
C ILE A 244 -23.72 -24.07 11.80
N VAL A 245 -22.61 -24.58 11.24
CA VAL A 245 -22.27 -26.01 11.34
C VAL A 245 -22.05 -26.44 12.79
N TYR A 246 -21.40 -25.62 13.62
CA TYR A 246 -21.17 -25.90 15.04
C TYR A 246 -22.44 -26.34 15.80
N PRO A 247 -23.51 -25.52 15.88
CA PRO A 247 -24.73 -25.91 16.56
C PRO A 247 -25.47 -27.04 15.85
N VAL A 248 -25.43 -27.14 14.52
CA VAL A 248 -26.07 -28.25 13.79
C VAL A 248 -25.45 -29.59 14.18
N VAL A 249 -24.12 -29.69 14.22
CA VAL A 249 -23.40 -30.91 14.63
C VAL A 249 -23.72 -31.26 16.09
N ALA A 250 -23.68 -30.27 16.99
CA ALA A 250 -23.98 -30.52 18.40
C ALA A 250 -25.45 -30.95 18.62
N LEU A 251 -26.42 -30.29 17.98
CA LEU A 251 -27.84 -30.62 18.10
C LEU A 251 -28.19 -31.95 17.46
N THR A 252 -27.57 -32.31 16.33
CA THR A 252 -27.76 -33.62 15.70
C THR A 252 -27.18 -34.74 16.56
N ALA A 253 -26.00 -34.55 17.16
CA ALA A 253 -25.45 -35.47 18.15
C ALA A 253 -26.38 -35.63 19.37
N GLY A 254 -26.94 -34.53 19.88
CA GLY A 254 -27.94 -34.55 20.94
C GLY A 254 -29.23 -35.28 20.57
N ALA A 255 -29.80 -34.97 19.40
CA ALA A 255 -31.04 -35.56 18.90
C ALA A 255 -30.90 -37.07 18.64
N THR A 256 -29.76 -37.50 18.11
CA THR A 256 -29.45 -38.92 17.88
C THR A 256 -29.24 -39.68 19.18
N ALA A 257 -28.46 -39.14 20.12
CA ALA A 257 -28.23 -39.74 21.45
C ALA A 257 -29.54 -39.91 22.25
N ILE A 258 -30.46 -38.96 22.12
CA ILE A 258 -31.78 -39.02 22.75
C ILE A 258 -32.70 -40.05 22.06
N ALA A 259 -32.62 -40.21 20.73
CA ALA A 259 -33.45 -41.13 19.95
C ALA A 259 -33.02 -42.60 20.07
N VAL A 260 -31.73 -42.90 19.93
CA VAL A 260 -31.19 -44.28 19.88
C VAL A 260 -31.38 -45.03 21.21
N ARG A 261 -31.26 -44.33 22.34
CA ARG A 261 -31.37 -44.93 23.67
C ARG A 261 -32.80 -45.26 24.12
N GLY A 262 -33.81 -44.98 23.30
CA GLY A 262 -35.17 -45.49 23.52
C GLY A 262 -35.39 -46.95 23.10
N ARG A 263 -34.41 -47.57 22.42
CA ARG A 263 -34.53 -48.90 21.78
C ARG A 263 -33.51 -49.95 22.25
N GLY A 264 -32.83 -49.74 23.38
CA GLY A 264 -31.90 -50.75 23.96
C GLY A 264 -30.59 -51.01 23.18
N GLY A 265 -30.26 -50.19 22.17
CA GLY A 265 -29.03 -50.33 21.38
C GLY A 265 -27.76 -49.83 22.09
N ARG A 266 -26.68 -50.62 22.03
CA ARG A 266 -25.34 -50.29 22.56
C ARG A 266 -24.74 -49.02 21.90
N PRO A 267 -23.94 -48.22 22.63
CA PRO A 267 -23.55 -46.85 22.26
C PRO A 267 -22.33 -46.80 21.32
N LEU A 268 -22.23 -47.71 20.35
CA LEU A 268 -21.05 -47.80 19.45
C LEU A 268 -21.23 -47.15 18.08
N ILE A 269 -22.43 -46.65 17.75
CA ILE A 269 -22.73 -46.08 16.42
C ILE A 269 -22.60 -44.54 16.39
N VAL A 270 -22.46 -43.87 17.54
CA VAL A 270 -22.50 -42.39 17.63
C VAL A 270 -21.21 -41.71 17.14
N GLY A 271 -20.08 -42.43 17.10
CA GLY A 271 -18.81 -41.88 16.60
C GLY A 271 -18.72 -41.75 15.07
N GLY A 272 -19.44 -42.57 14.31
CA GLY A 272 -19.29 -42.65 12.84
C GLY A 272 -19.96 -41.51 12.07
N LEU A 273 -21.09 -40.98 12.56
CA LEU A 273 -21.83 -39.92 11.88
C LEU A 273 -21.21 -38.52 12.07
N VAL A 274 -20.48 -38.30 13.17
CA VAL A 274 -19.77 -37.04 13.43
C VAL A 274 -18.53 -36.93 12.55
N SER A 275 -17.82 -38.04 12.31
CA SER A 275 -16.69 -38.09 11.37
C SER A 275 -17.10 -37.90 9.90
N ALA A 276 -18.31 -38.34 9.52
CA ALA A 276 -18.83 -38.18 8.15
C ALA A 276 -19.26 -36.73 7.84
N LEU A 277 -19.77 -35.98 8.82
CA LEU A 277 -20.10 -34.56 8.63
C LEU A 277 -18.86 -33.65 8.62
N LEU A 278 -17.79 -33.98 9.35
CA LEU A 278 -16.51 -33.26 9.26
C LEU A 278 -15.75 -33.56 7.95
N ALA A 279 -15.88 -34.76 7.38
CA ALA A 279 -15.25 -35.12 6.12
C ALA A 279 -15.91 -34.45 4.89
N GLY A 280 -17.20 -34.12 4.96
CA GLY A 280 -17.95 -33.50 3.86
C GLY A 280 -17.69 -32.00 3.62
N VAL A 281 -16.96 -31.32 4.51
CA VAL A 281 -16.68 -29.87 4.41
C VAL A 281 -15.29 -29.57 3.81
N ILE A 282 -14.49 -30.60 3.48
CA ILE A 282 -13.11 -30.44 2.97
C ILE A 282 -13.03 -30.40 1.43
N ALA A 283 -14.15 -30.54 0.71
CA ALA A 283 -14.15 -30.49 -0.76
C ALA A 283 -14.57 -29.11 -1.30
N ILE A 284 -13.77 -28.07 -1.03
CA ILE A 284 -13.71 -26.91 -1.93
C ILE A 284 -12.70 -27.31 -3.02
N PRO A 285 -13.07 -27.37 -4.31
CA PRO A 285 -12.09 -27.63 -5.35
C PRO A 285 -11.04 -26.52 -5.29
N PRO A 286 -9.73 -26.81 -5.41
CA PRO A 286 -8.75 -25.76 -5.55
C PRO A 286 -9.14 -24.94 -6.78
N VAL A 287 -9.38 -23.64 -6.57
CA VAL A 287 -9.39 -22.68 -7.68
C VAL A 287 -8.07 -22.85 -8.39
N GLU A 288 -8.14 -23.18 -9.67
CA GLU A 288 -6.99 -23.37 -10.54
C GLU A 288 -6.09 -22.14 -10.44
N ALA A 289 -4.87 -22.33 -9.92
CA ALA A 289 -3.95 -21.25 -9.66
C ALA A 289 -3.58 -20.60 -11.00
N ALA A 290 -3.86 -19.30 -11.12
CA ALA A 290 -3.28 -18.44 -12.14
C ALA A 290 -1.77 -18.72 -12.23
N SER A 291 -1.25 -18.80 -13.47
CA SER A 291 0.15 -19.11 -13.80
C SER A 291 1.11 -18.53 -12.75
N SER A 292 1.65 -19.39 -11.90
CA SER A 292 2.44 -18.93 -10.76
C SER A 292 3.78 -18.39 -11.26
N VAL A 293 4.08 -17.14 -10.91
CA VAL A 293 5.41 -16.58 -11.10
C VAL A 293 6.43 -17.45 -10.35
N ALA A 294 7.44 -17.96 -11.08
CA ALA A 294 8.48 -18.80 -10.53
C ALA A 294 9.58 -17.96 -9.85
N TRP A 295 9.34 -17.57 -8.60
CA TRP A 295 10.26 -16.80 -7.78
C TRP A 295 11.51 -17.58 -7.37
N LYS A 296 12.66 -16.92 -7.38
CA LYS A 296 13.94 -17.45 -6.90
C LYS A 296 14.69 -16.39 -6.07
N PRO A 297 15.41 -16.76 -5.01
CA PRO A 297 16.25 -15.82 -4.27
C PRO A 297 17.27 -15.14 -5.19
N CYS A 298 17.47 -13.83 -5.03
CA CYS A 298 18.43 -13.05 -5.84
C CYS A 298 19.25 -12.01 -5.05
N GLY A 299 19.25 -12.10 -3.72
CA GLY A 299 20.12 -11.31 -2.84
C GLY A 299 19.36 -10.62 -1.70
N GLY A 300 19.91 -10.67 -0.48
CA GLY A 300 19.20 -10.19 0.71
C GLY A 300 17.84 -10.86 0.87
N ASP A 301 16.80 -10.06 1.12
CA ASP A 301 15.41 -10.50 1.23
C ASP A 301 14.68 -10.59 -0.13
N LEU A 302 15.36 -10.34 -1.25
CA LEU A 302 14.73 -10.26 -2.56
C LEU A 302 14.56 -11.63 -3.21
N GLU A 303 13.39 -11.79 -3.82
CA GLU A 303 13.12 -12.85 -4.77
C GLU A 303 12.90 -12.24 -6.14
N CYS A 304 13.52 -12.83 -7.17
CA CYS A 304 13.42 -12.39 -8.54
C CYS A 304 12.71 -13.42 -9.40
N ALA A 305 12.08 -12.95 -10.47
CA ALA A 305 11.48 -13.77 -11.50
C ALA A 305 11.48 -13.02 -12.84
N THR A 306 10.93 -13.66 -13.86
CA THR A 306 10.81 -13.09 -15.21
C THR A 306 9.38 -13.29 -15.71
N VAL A 307 8.82 -12.26 -16.33
CA VAL A 307 7.52 -12.31 -17.02
C VAL A 307 7.74 -12.06 -18.51
N GLN A 308 7.14 -12.90 -19.36
CA GLN A 308 7.21 -12.72 -20.81
C GLN A 308 6.08 -11.80 -21.28
N VAL A 309 6.44 -10.74 -22.01
CA VAL A 309 5.48 -9.79 -22.61
C VAL A 309 5.77 -9.62 -24.10
N PRO A 310 4.77 -9.30 -24.95
CA PRO A 310 5.04 -8.96 -26.33
C PRO A 310 5.84 -7.64 -26.42
N VAL A 311 6.70 -7.55 -27.43
CA VAL A 311 7.35 -6.28 -27.79
C VAL A 311 6.28 -5.28 -28.23
N ASP A 312 5.45 -5.69 -29.19
CA ASP A 312 4.33 -4.90 -29.72
C ASP A 312 3.01 -5.40 -29.12
N TRP A 313 2.40 -4.60 -28.26
CA TRP A 313 1.11 -4.93 -27.62
C TRP A 313 -0.08 -5.00 -28.58
N SER A 314 0.05 -4.52 -29.82
CA SER A 314 -0.94 -4.75 -30.89
C SER A 314 -0.81 -6.15 -31.51
N LYS A 315 0.30 -6.86 -31.25
CA LYS A 315 0.61 -8.21 -31.73
C LYS A 315 0.96 -9.13 -30.55
N PRO A 316 -0.01 -9.53 -29.72
CA PRO A 316 0.24 -10.29 -28.49
C PRO A 316 0.89 -11.68 -28.72
N SER A 317 0.70 -12.26 -29.91
CA SER A 317 1.34 -13.52 -30.33
C SER A 317 2.69 -13.34 -31.05
N GLY A 318 3.15 -12.09 -31.19
CA GLY A 318 4.40 -11.74 -31.88
C GLY A 318 5.65 -12.00 -31.03
N ARG A 319 6.74 -11.29 -31.36
CA ARG A 319 8.01 -11.38 -30.64
C ARG A 319 7.80 -11.00 -29.17
N LYS A 320 8.39 -11.79 -28.26
CA LYS A 320 8.31 -11.56 -26.81
C LYS A 320 9.66 -11.16 -26.23
N ILE A 321 9.61 -10.41 -25.14
CA ILE A 321 10.74 -10.03 -24.30
C ILE A 321 10.49 -10.46 -22.86
N SER A 322 11.58 -10.68 -22.15
CA SER A 322 11.61 -11.07 -20.75
C SER A 322 11.78 -9.85 -19.86
N ILE A 323 10.74 -9.50 -19.10
CA ILE A 323 10.78 -8.44 -18.09
C ILE A 323 11.20 -9.05 -16.76
N ARG A 324 12.32 -8.58 -16.22
CA ARG A 324 12.78 -8.96 -14.87
C ARG A 324 11.91 -8.26 -13.84
N ILE A 325 11.44 -9.03 -12.86
CA ILE A 325 10.72 -8.52 -11.69
C ILE A 325 11.41 -8.97 -10.41
N ALA A 326 11.28 -8.18 -9.37
CA ALA A 326 11.73 -8.54 -8.03
C ALA A 326 10.65 -8.23 -7.01
N ARG A 327 10.59 -9.03 -5.95
CA ARG A 327 9.71 -8.79 -4.80
C ARG A 327 10.49 -8.82 -3.50
N LEU A 328 10.13 -7.92 -2.61
CA LEU A 328 10.33 -8.08 -1.18
C LEU A 328 9.05 -8.73 -0.63
N PRO A 329 9.09 -10.01 -0.20
CA PRO A 329 7.90 -10.69 0.28
C PRO A 329 7.33 -10.02 1.52
N ALA A 330 6.01 -10.11 1.64
CA ALA A 330 5.29 -9.73 2.85
C ALA A 330 5.77 -10.61 4.02
N THR A 331 6.10 -9.99 5.14
CA THR A 331 6.50 -10.68 6.37
C THR A 331 5.29 -11.11 7.20
N GLY A 332 4.12 -10.50 6.97
CA GLY A 332 2.86 -10.78 7.67
C GLY A 332 1.84 -11.56 6.83
N ALA A 333 2.14 -12.80 6.45
CA ALA A 333 1.38 -13.58 5.45
C ALA A 333 -0.16 -13.67 5.68
N HIS A 334 -0.67 -13.59 6.91
CA HIS A 334 -2.13 -13.64 7.20
C HIS A 334 -2.79 -12.29 7.41
N ARG A 335 -2.06 -11.20 7.16
CA ARG A 335 -2.58 -9.83 7.11
C ARG A 335 -2.25 -9.18 5.76
N LYS A 336 -1.78 -9.97 4.78
CA LYS A 336 -1.43 -9.47 3.44
C LYS A 336 -2.69 -8.89 2.78
N ILE A 337 -2.60 -7.61 2.42
CA ILE A 337 -3.66 -6.87 1.73
C ILE A 337 -3.56 -7.09 0.21
N GLY A 338 -2.35 -7.24 -0.32
CA GLY A 338 -2.09 -7.44 -1.75
C GLY A 338 -0.65 -7.09 -2.10
N THR A 339 -0.46 -6.54 -3.30
CA THR A 339 0.84 -6.04 -3.76
C THR A 339 0.90 -4.52 -3.84
N VAL A 340 1.99 -3.94 -3.33
CA VAL A 340 2.43 -2.59 -3.67
C VAL A 340 3.44 -2.70 -4.80
N PHE A 341 3.07 -2.18 -5.96
CA PHE A 341 3.90 -2.11 -7.14
C PHE A 341 4.70 -0.80 -7.13
N SER A 342 5.99 -0.90 -6.86
CA SER A 342 6.93 0.22 -6.91
C SER A 342 7.36 0.45 -8.35
N VAL A 343 7.02 1.60 -8.92
CA VAL A 343 7.37 1.96 -10.29
C VAL A 343 8.59 2.88 -10.25
N PRO A 344 9.74 2.44 -10.79
CA PRO A 344 10.98 3.20 -10.71
C PRO A 344 10.93 4.49 -11.52
N GLY A 345 11.78 5.41 -11.09
CA GLY A 345 12.07 6.65 -11.80
C GLY A 345 13.03 6.48 -12.98
N GLY A 346 13.70 7.57 -13.31
CA GLY A 346 14.54 7.68 -14.52
C GLY A 346 13.91 8.63 -15.53
N PRO A 347 13.53 8.19 -16.75
CA PRO A 347 13.38 6.80 -17.24
C PRO A 347 14.70 6.06 -17.35
N GLY A 348 14.61 4.74 -17.53
CA GLY A 348 15.76 3.86 -17.67
C GLY A 348 16.31 3.31 -16.36
N GLY A 349 15.73 3.69 -15.22
CA GLY A 349 16.06 3.12 -13.91
C GLY A 349 15.49 1.72 -13.71
N SER A 350 16.22 0.88 -13.00
CA SER A 350 15.79 -0.45 -12.59
C SER A 350 15.16 -0.40 -11.20
N GLY A 351 13.87 -0.73 -11.11
CA GLY A 351 13.20 -0.78 -9.83
C GLY A 351 13.64 -1.96 -8.95
N ILE A 352 14.35 -2.94 -9.53
CA ILE A 352 15.02 -4.00 -8.78
C ILE A 352 16.18 -3.40 -7.96
N GLU A 353 16.96 -2.49 -8.55
CA GLU A 353 18.03 -1.79 -7.84
C GLU A 353 17.49 -0.88 -6.75
N ASP A 354 16.34 -0.23 -6.99
CA ASP A 354 15.67 0.59 -5.96
C ASP A 354 15.31 -0.28 -4.74
N LEU A 355 14.76 -1.48 -4.94
CA LEU A 355 14.46 -2.38 -3.82
C LEU A 355 15.73 -2.89 -3.11
N GLN A 356 16.83 -3.11 -3.85
CA GLN A 356 18.11 -3.50 -3.26
C GLN A 356 18.70 -2.39 -2.37
N LYS A 357 18.66 -1.14 -2.84
CA LYS A 357 19.26 0.01 -2.15
C LYS A 357 18.37 0.54 -1.02
N ALA A 358 17.05 0.57 -1.23
CA ALA A 358 16.08 1.19 -0.33
C ALA A 358 15.17 0.18 0.39
N GLY A 359 15.52 -1.11 0.41
CA GLY A 359 14.71 -2.17 1.01
C GLY A 359 14.25 -1.89 2.45
N ALA A 360 15.09 -1.21 3.24
CA ALA A 360 14.78 -0.83 4.62
C ALA A 360 13.57 0.10 4.73
N SER A 361 13.35 1.00 3.76
CA SER A 361 12.19 1.92 3.72
C SER A 361 10.86 1.19 3.57
N PHE A 362 10.89 -0.08 3.12
CA PHE A 362 9.71 -0.92 2.96
C PHE A 362 9.42 -1.83 4.15
N THR A 363 10.29 -1.89 5.16
CA THR A 363 10.18 -2.85 6.28
C THR A 363 8.80 -2.88 6.91
N HIS A 364 8.22 -1.71 7.20
CA HIS A 364 6.90 -1.62 7.80
C HIS A 364 5.78 -1.98 6.79
N LEU A 365 5.90 -1.51 5.55
CA LEU A 365 4.95 -1.82 4.46
C LEU A 365 4.84 -3.32 4.18
N ARG A 366 5.98 -4.03 4.24
CA ARG A 366 6.09 -5.49 4.09
C ARG A 366 5.33 -6.27 5.15
N GLY A 367 4.95 -5.66 6.28
CA GLY A 367 4.04 -6.30 7.23
C GLY A 367 2.67 -6.64 6.62
N ARG A 368 2.26 -5.94 5.55
CA ARG A 368 0.92 -6.05 4.93
C ARG A 368 0.94 -6.22 3.41
N PHE A 369 2.06 -6.03 2.72
CA PHE A 369 2.12 -6.12 1.27
C PHE A 369 3.36 -6.87 0.79
N ASP A 370 3.24 -7.58 -0.32
CA ASP A 370 4.42 -7.82 -1.16
C ASP A 370 4.79 -6.48 -1.80
N VAL A 371 6.07 -6.12 -1.79
CA VAL A 371 6.56 -4.97 -2.55
C VAL A 371 7.22 -5.49 -3.80
N VAL A 372 6.53 -5.34 -4.94
CA VAL A 372 7.01 -5.81 -6.25
C VAL A 372 7.49 -4.61 -7.06
N SER A 373 8.60 -4.81 -7.76
CA SER A 373 9.14 -3.86 -8.71
C SER A 373 9.68 -4.60 -9.93
N PHE A 374 10.09 -3.86 -10.95
CA PHE A 374 10.53 -4.42 -12.22
C PHE A 374 11.65 -3.59 -12.85
N ALA A 375 12.34 -4.18 -13.81
CA ALA A 375 13.17 -3.45 -14.77
C ALA A 375 12.31 -3.16 -16.00
N PRO A 376 11.76 -1.94 -16.17
CA PRO A 376 10.92 -1.63 -17.32
C PRO A 376 11.69 -1.87 -18.63
N ARG A 377 10.98 -2.09 -19.74
CA ARG A 377 11.60 -2.30 -21.06
C ARG A 377 12.54 -1.16 -21.50
N ASN A 378 12.43 0.04 -20.94
CA ASN A 378 13.36 1.13 -21.23
C ASN A 378 14.60 1.17 -20.32
N THR A 379 14.81 0.17 -19.45
CA THR A 379 15.98 0.09 -18.55
C THR A 379 17.25 -0.01 -19.37
N THR A 380 18.25 0.82 -19.03
CA THR A 380 19.45 0.99 -19.86
C THR A 380 20.41 -0.18 -19.86
N ASP A 381 20.27 -1.13 -18.93
CA ASP A 381 21.16 -2.28 -18.74
C ASP A 381 20.64 -3.59 -19.39
N LEU A 382 19.49 -3.56 -20.07
CA LEU A 382 18.88 -4.78 -20.65
C LEU A 382 19.67 -5.36 -21.83
N GLY A 383 20.60 -4.59 -22.42
CA GLY A 383 21.49 -5.04 -23.48
C GLY A 383 20.84 -5.22 -24.86
N ILE A 384 19.57 -4.86 -25.04
CA ILE A 384 18.85 -4.97 -26.33
C ILE A 384 19.20 -3.79 -27.25
N ILE A 385 19.10 -2.57 -26.72
CA ILE A 385 19.61 -1.36 -27.40
C ILE A 385 21.00 -1.05 -26.81
N PRO A 386 22.01 -0.77 -27.65
CA PRO A 386 23.35 -0.42 -27.16
C PRO A 386 23.30 0.68 -26.10
N VAL A 387 24.08 0.52 -25.03
CA VAL A 387 24.05 1.49 -23.93
C VAL A 387 24.45 2.87 -24.42
N GLU A 388 25.32 3.00 -25.43
CA GLU A 388 25.73 4.28 -26.02
C GLU A 388 24.53 5.03 -26.64
N CYS A 389 23.58 4.29 -27.20
CA CYS A 389 22.31 4.84 -27.72
C CYS A 389 21.38 5.30 -26.61
N LEU A 390 21.42 4.61 -25.48
CA LEU A 390 20.68 4.97 -24.29
C LEU A 390 21.47 5.88 -23.35
N SER A 391 22.73 6.22 -23.60
CA SER A 391 23.57 6.99 -22.66
C SER A 391 24.18 8.25 -23.25
N SER A 392 24.29 8.34 -24.57
CA SER A 392 24.78 9.52 -25.29
C SER A 392 23.76 10.04 -26.31
N GLY A 393 23.12 11.17 -25.98
CA GLY A 393 22.30 11.93 -26.93
C GLY A 393 23.15 12.88 -27.79
N PRO A 394 22.59 13.46 -28.88
CA PRO A 394 23.29 14.49 -29.64
C PRO A 394 23.56 15.72 -28.77
N TRP A 395 24.63 16.46 -29.10
CA TRP A 395 24.86 17.77 -28.49
C TRP A 395 23.73 18.71 -28.85
N LEU A 396 23.09 19.26 -27.82
CA LEU A 396 22.01 20.21 -27.97
C LEU A 396 22.56 21.63 -28.01
N THR A 397 22.03 22.40 -28.94
CA THR A 397 22.28 23.83 -29.09
C THR A 397 20.94 24.51 -29.20
N VAL A 398 20.75 25.65 -28.53
CA VAL A 398 19.53 26.44 -28.64
C VAL A 398 19.42 27.01 -30.06
N PRO A 399 18.39 26.65 -30.84
CA PRO A 399 18.23 27.19 -32.19
C PRO A 399 17.93 28.68 -32.18
N ALA A 400 18.65 29.46 -33.00
CA ALA A 400 18.40 30.89 -33.18
C ALA A 400 17.21 31.19 -34.10
N ASP A 401 16.99 30.34 -35.11
CA ASP A 401 15.99 30.56 -36.16
C ASP A 401 15.30 29.24 -36.60
N PRO A 402 14.23 29.31 -37.41
CA PRO A 402 13.54 28.11 -37.91
C PRO A 402 14.42 27.16 -38.72
N ALA A 403 15.48 27.65 -39.37
CA ALA A 403 16.38 26.81 -40.15
C ALA A 403 17.32 26.00 -39.23
N GLU A 404 17.84 26.62 -38.17
CA GLU A 404 18.59 25.92 -37.12
C GLU A 404 17.73 24.89 -36.39
N TYR A 405 16.47 25.21 -36.10
CA TYR A 405 15.54 24.28 -35.45
C TYR A 405 15.31 23.04 -36.32
N ARG A 406 15.15 23.23 -37.63
CA ARG A 406 15.05 22.13 -38.60
C ARG A 406 16.33 21.29 -38.67
N ARG A 407 17.50 21.93 -38.75
CA ARG A 407 18.80 21.25 -38.73
C ARG A 407 19.03 20.46 -37.44
N LEU A 408 18.57 20.98 -36.29
CA LEU A 408 18.59 20.24 -35.03
C LEU A 408 17.72 18.98 -35.14
N GLY A 409 16.50 19.11 -35.66
CA GLY A 409 15.61 17.98 -35.90
C GLY A 409 16.21 16.90 -36.80
N GLU A 410 16.89 17.28 -37.87
CA GLU A 410 17.61 16.35 -38.75
C GLU A 410 18.75 15.63 -38.04
N ARG A 411 19.52 16.33 -37.18
CA ARG A 411 20.59 15.71 -36.38
C ARG A 411 20.04 14.71 -35.35
N ASN A 412 18.98 15.11 -34.64
CA ASN A 412 18.30 14.26 -33.67
C ASN A 412 17.73 13.00 -34.35
N ARG A 413 17.04 13.17 -35.49
CA ARG A 413 16.52 12.06 -36.30
C ARG A 413 17.62 11.08 -36.69
N LYS A 414 18.70 11.59 -37.29
CA LYS A 414 19.84 10.77 -37.71
C LYS A 414 20.45 10.01 -36.53
N ALA A 415 20.50 10.60 -35.33
CA ALA A 415 20.99 9.93 -34.13
C ALA A 415 20.04 8.82 -33.67
N ALA A 416 18.75 9.11 -33.60
CA ALA A 416 17.72 8.14 -33.22
C ALA A 416 17.62 6.97 -34.21
N GLU A 417 17.70 7.22 -35.52
CA GLU A 417 17.68 6.17 -36.55
C GLU A 417 18.86 5.22 -36.43
N ARG A 418 20.08 5.72 -36.12
CA ARG A 418 21.24 4.85 -35.85
C ARG A 418 21.00 3.91 -34.65
N CYS A 419 20.27 4.37 -33.65
CA CYS A 419 19.91 3.53 -32.51
C CYS A 419 18.80 2.54 -32.84
N ARG A 420 17.83 2.99 -33.63
CA ARG A 420 16.73 2.17 -34.13
C ARG A 420 17.22 1.01 -35.00
N THR A 421 18.35 1.13 -35.73
CA THR A 421 18.89 0.01 -36.53
C THR A 421 19.30 -1.22 -35.73
N SER A 422 19.58 -1.08 -34.43
CA SER A 422 19.89 -2.23 -33.57
C SER A 422 18.70 -3.16 -33.39
N ASP A 423 17.51 -2.58 -33.18
CA ASP A 423 16.26 -3.32 -33.04
C ASP A 423 15.06 -2.38 -33.28
N PRO A 424 14.58 -2.27 -34.54
CA PRO A 424 13.53 -1.30 -34.87
C PRO A 424 12.21 -1.58 -34.17
N GLU A 425 11.83 -2.85 -34.05
CA GLU A 425 10.58 -3.26 -33.39
C GLU A 425 10.64 -2.92 -31.90
N TYR A 426 11.74 -3.23 -31.22
CA TYR A 426 11.86 -2.92 -29.81
C TYR A 426 11.93 -1.41 -29.52
N PHE A 427 12.72 -0.68 -30.30
CA PHE A 427 12.91 0.77 -30.15
C PHE A 427 11.59 1.55 -30.22
N ASP A 428 10.69 1.14 -31.11
CA ASP A 428 9.40 1.81 -31.34
C ASP A 428 8.39 1.58 -30.19
N HIS A 429 8.69 0.69 -29.23
CA HIS A 429 7.79 0.30 -28.14
C HIS A 429 8.37 0.52 -26.74
N LEU A 430 9.22 1.53 -26.56
CA LEU A 430 9.84 1.92 -25.27
C LEU A 430 9.10 3.04 -24.53
N ASP A 431 7.85 3.31 -24.93
CA ASP A 431 6.96 4.33 -24.38
C ASP A 431 6.30 3.88 -23.05
N SER A 432 5.78 4.83 -22.28
CA SER A 432 5.11 4.54 -21.01
C SER A 432 3.76 3.83 -21.16
N GLY A 433 3.12 3.88 -22.33
CA GLY A 433 1.92 3.10 -22.64
C GLY A 433 2.22 1.61 -22.81
N SER A 434 3.35 1.27 -23.43
CA SER A 434 3.86 -0.10 -23.47
C SER A 434 4.27 -0.59 -22.08
N ILE A 435 4.94 0.26 -21.28
CA ILE A 435 5.29 -0.05 -19.88
C ILE A 435 4.03 -0.27 -19.02
N ALA A 436 2.99 0.54 -19.17
CA ALA A 436 1.73 0.35 -18.43
C ALA A 436 1.07 -1.00 -18.75
N ARG A 437 1.15 -1.48 -19.99
CA ARG A 437 0.66 -2.82 -20.34
C ARG A 437 1.55 -3.94 -19.81
N ASP A 438 2.86 -3.72 -19.69
CA ASP A 438 3.74 -4.65 -18.98
C ASP A 438 3.37 -4.79 -17.51
N ILE A 439 3.09 -3.67 -16.84
CA ILE A 439 2.61 -3.66 -15.45
C ILE A 439 1.30 -4.46 -15.33
N GLU A 440 0.38 -4.33 -16.30
CA GLU A 440 -0.85 -5.11 -16.32
C GLU A 440 -0.61 -6.61 -16.50
N ALA A 441 0.31 -6.99 -17.38
CA ALA A 441 0.70 -8.39 -17.55
C ALA A 441 1.35 -8.95 -16.29
N ILE A 442 2.16 -8.15 -15.59
CA ILE A 442 2.74 -8.53 -14.31
C ILE A 442 1.63 -8.66 -13.25
N ARG A 443 0.67 -7.73 -13.15
CA ARG A 443 -0.48 -7.86 -12.24
C ARG A 443 -1.20 -9.20 -12.43
N VAL A 444 -1.51 -9.54 -13.69
CA VAL A 444 -2.17 -10.81 -14.04
C VAL A 444 -1.31 -12.00 -13.62
N ALA A 445 0.00 -11.97 -13.91
CA ALA A 445 0.91 -13.05 -13.54
C ALA A 445 1.04 -13.21 -12.02
N LEU A 446 0.96 -12.12 -11.26
CA LEU A 446 0.96 -12.14 -9.78
C LEU A 446 -0.35 -12.66 -9.19
N GLY A 447 -1.43 -12.76 -9.99
CA GLY A 447 -2.76 -13.11 -9.51
C GLY A 447 -3.44 -12.02 -8.69
N GLU A 448 -2.98 -10.77 -8.77
CA GLU A 448 -3.51 -9.64 -7.98
C GLU A 448 -4.73 -9.03 -8.66
N GLU A 449 -5.85 -8.81 -7.99
CA GLU A 449 -7.03 -8.19 -8.62
C GLU A 449 -6.81 -6.70 -8.95
N LYS A 450 -6.14 -5.98 -8.01
CA LYS A 450 -5.81 -4.56 -8.10
C LYS A 450 -4.41 -4.32 -7.54
N LEU A 451 -3.71 -3.32 -8.07
CA LEU A 451 -2.41 -2.90 -7.56
C LEU A 451 -2.52 -1.64 -6.71
N SER A 452 -1.69 -1.56 -5.67
CA SER A 452 -1.36 -0.29 -5.01
C SER A 452 -0.03 0.22 -5.58
N PHE A 453 0.14 1.51 -5.81
CA PHE A 453 1.34 2.05 -6.47
C PHE A 453 2.16 2.92 -5.53
N ILE A 454 3.48 2.77 -5.60
CA ILE A 454 4.46 3.80 -5.23
C ILE A 454 5.16 4.19 -6.52
N ALA A 455 4.95 5.41 -6.99
CA ALA A 455 5.52 5.90 -8.24
C ALA A 455 6.45 7.08 -7.95
N THR A 456 7.73 6.92 -8.26
CA THR A 456 8.75 7.94 -7.98
C THR A 456 9.21 8.62 -9.27
N SER A 457 9.42 9.93 -9.24
CA SER A 457 10.02 10.64 -10.36
C SER A 457 9.26 10.43 -11.70
N TYR A 458 9.99 10.11 -12.78
CA TYR A 458 9.43 9.68 -14.05
C TYR A 458 8.43 8.52 -13.92
N GLY A 459 8.57 7.62 -12.94
CA GLY A 459 7.67 6.49 -12.69
C GLY A 459 6.20 6.89 -12.49
N ALA A 460 5.95 8.15 -12.14
CA ALA A 460 4.60 8.73 -12.16
C ALA A 460 3.95 8.69 -13.56
N THR A 461 4.72 8.80 -14.64
CA THR A 461 4.22 8.79 -16.02
C THR A 461 3.64 7.43 -16.42
N PRO A 462 4.36 6.29 -16.33
CA PRO A 462 3.76 4.98 -16.56
C PRO A 462 2.69 4.62 -15.52
N ALA A 463 2.81 5.04 -14.26
CA ALA A 463 1.77 4.79 -13.24
C ALA A 463 0.45 5.52 -13.55
N THR A 464 0.51 6.81 -13.90
CA THR A 464 -0.68 7.56 -14.32
C THR A 464 -1.22 7.06 -15.65
N THR A 465 -0.36 6.61 -16.57
CA THR A 465 -0.78 5.95 -17.82
C THR A 465 -1.52 4.64 -17.53
N TYR A 466 -1.03 3.83 -16.60
CA TYR A 466 -1.73 2.64 -16.11
C TYR A 466 -3.10 3.00 -15.53
N ALA A 467 -3.19 4.04 -14.70
CA ALA A 467 -4.45 4.52 -14.15
C ALA A 467 -5.44 5.03 -15.22
N ARG A 468 -4.96 5.57 -16.35
CA ARG A 468 -5.83 5.93 -17.49
C ARG A 468 -6.38 4.69 -18.20
N MET A 469 -5.52 3.71 -18.46
CA MET A 469 -5.86 2.51 -19.24
C MET A 469 -6.68 1.49 -18.42
N PHE A 470 -6.38 1.35 -17.13
CA PHE A 470 -6.90 0.32 -16.23
C PHE A 470 -7.33 0.88 -14.85
N PRO A 471 -8.18 1.93 -14.78
CA PRO A 471 -8.49 2.58 -13.49
C PRO A 471 -9.14 1.64 -12.48
N GLU A 472 -9.98 0.71 -12.93
CA GLU A 472 -10.64 -0.28 -12.07
C GLU A 472 -9.64 -1.25 -11.39
N ARG A 473 -8.40 -1.31 -11.90
CA ARG A 473 -7.30 -2.12 -11.37
C ARG A 473 -6.38 -1.34 -10.42
N VAL A 474 -6.69 -0.09 -10.11
CA VAL A 474 -5.95 0.73 -9.14
C VAL A 474 -6.66 0.69 -7.79
N ARG A 475 -5.96 0.19 -6.76
CA ARG A 475 -6.44 0.21 -5.36
C ARG A 475 -6.03 1.50 -4.65
N ALA A 476 -4.76 1.89 -4.79
CA ALA A 476 -4.18 3.07 -4.16
C ALA A 476 -3.02 3.58 -5.02
N MET A 477 -2.72 4.87 -4.99
CA MET A 477 -1.60 5.44 -5.73
C MET A 477 -0.92 6.54 -4.92
N TYR A 478 0.34 6.30 -4.56
CA TYR A 478 1.25 7.25 -3.97
C TYR A 478 2.25 7.73 -5.02
N ILE A 479 2.34 9.06 -5.21
CA ILE A 479 3.24 9.70 -6.17
C ILE A 479 4.25 10.57 -5.42
N ASP A 480 5.53 10.32 -5.63
CA ASP A 480 6.63 10.99 -4.91
C ASP A 480 7.56 11.69 -5.90
N GLY A 481 7.52 13.03 -5.90
CA GLY A 481 8.26 13.85 -6.85
C GLY A 481 7.91 13.53 -8.31
N GLY A 482 6.63 13.32 -8.60
CA GLY A 482 6.15 12.81 -9.89
C GLY A 482 6.33 13.78 -11.05
N ALA A 483 6.89 13.30 -12.15
CA ALA A 483 7.04 14.10 -13.36
C ALA A 483 5.71 14.27 -14.11
N ARG A 484 5.32 15.50 -14.40
CA ARG A 484 4.09 15.82 -15.15
C ARG A 484 4.36 15.98 -16.65
N PHE A 485 3.69 15.15 -17.45
CA PHE A 485 3.74 15.18 -18.92
C PHE A 485 2.46 15.73 -19.56
N SER A 486 1.33 15.68 -18.83
CA SER A 486 0.04 16.23 -19.28
C SER A 486 -0.06 17.73 -19.08
N GLY A 487 -0.92 18.37 -19.89
CA GLY A 487 -1.19 19.81 -19.84
C GLY A 487 -0.27 20.64 -20.72
N ASP A 488 -0.54 21.94 -20.77
CA ASP A 488 0.16 22.90 -21.63
C ASP A 488 1.67 22.98 -21.33
N GLN A 489 2.49 22.93 -22.39
CA GLN A 489 3.95 22.92 -22.29
C GLN A 489 4.50 24.26 -21.78
N VAL A 490 3.87 25.39 -22.13
CA VAL A 490 4.32 26.72 -21.70
C VAL A 490 4.07 26.90 -20.21
N GLU A 491 2.91 26.47 -19.72
CA GLU A 491 2.58 26.50 -18.30
C GLU A 491 3.46 25.53 -17.48
N ARG A 492 3.74 24.33 -17.99
CA ARG A 492 4.72 23.43 -17.36
C ARG A 492 6.10 24.06 -17.25
N ALA A 493 6.57 24.71 -18.31
CA ALA A 493 7.86 25.39 -18.29
C ALA A 493 7.86 26.58 -17.32
N ARG A 494 6.77 27.35 -17.24
CA ARG A 494 6.62 28.45 -16.27
C ARG A 494 6.87 27.95 -14.85
N GLN A 495 6.13 26.93 -14.43
CA GLN A 495 6.19 26.37 -13.08
C GLN A 495 7.61 25.89 -12.74
N ARG A 496 8.28 25.26 -13.69
CA ARG A 496 9.66 24.78 -13.51
C ARG A 496 10.67 25.92 -13.43
N TYR A 497 10.52 26.95 -14.25
CA TYR A 497 11.35 28.15 -14.16
C TYR A 497 11.18 28.87 -12.82
N GLU A 498 9.95 29.03 -12.33
CA GLU A 498 9.67 29.65 -11.03
C GLU A 498 10.34 28.87 -9.89
N VAL A 499 10.19 27.53 -9.90
CA VAL A 499 10.81 26.64 -8.90
C VAL A 499 12.34 26.73 -8.94
N LEU A 500 12.94 26.72 -10.13
CA LEU A 500 14.38 26.78 -10.29
C LEU A 500 14.96 28.13 -9.85
N GLU A 501 14.27 29.22 -10.16
CA GLU A 501 14.64 30.57 -9.71
C GLU A 501 14.56 30.67 -8.18
N GLU A 502 13.51 30.12 -7.55
CA GLU A 502 13.38 30.07 -6.10
C GLU A 502 14.50 29.22 -5.46
N GLN A 503 14.86 28.09 -6.04
CA GLN A 503 15.98 27.28 -5.55
C GLN A 503 17.31 28.01 -5.67
N PHE A 504 17.54 28.71 -6.77
CA PHE A 504 18.75 29.50 -6.92
C PHE A 504 18.82 30.63 -5.88
N ALA A 505 17.69 31.29 -5.58
CA ALA A 505 17.63 32.29 -4.51
C ALA A 505 18.00 31.70 -3.14
N ARG A 506 17.54 30.48 -2.83
CA ARG A 506 17.90 29.75 -1.60
C ARG A 506 19.41 29.46 -1.54
N LEU A 507 19.99 28.98 -2.65
CA LEU A 507 21.43 28.75 -2.77
C LEU A 507 22.22 30.05 -2.57
N ALA A 508 21.82 31.14 -3.22
CA ALA A 508 22.48 32.44 -3.11
C ALA A 508 22.45 32.96 -1.66
N ALA A 509 21.29 32.88 -1.00
CA ALA A 509 21.14 33.25 0.41
C ALA A 509 22.02 32.41 1.33
N TRP A 510 22.08 31.09 1.10
CA TRP A 510 22.98 30.21 1.85
C TRP A 510 24.44 30.58 1.65
N CYS A 511 24.88 30.83 0.42
CA CYS A 511 26.26 31.18 0.11
C CYS A 511 26.66 32.52 0.76
N GLN A 512 25.73 33.47 0.81
CA GLN A 512 25.94 34.73 1.51
C GLN A 512 26.13 34.54 3.02
N ALA A 513 25.40 33.61 3.64
CA ALA A 513 25.50 33.30 5.07
C ALA A 513 26.66 32.36 5.44
N THR A 514 27.32 31.72 4.46
CA THR A 514 28.24 30.61 4.69
C THR A 514 29.67 30.96 4.25
N PRO A 515 30.62 31.17 5.18
CA PRO A 515 32.01 31.53 4.85
C PRO A 515 32.76 30.49 3.99
N THR A 516 32.35 29.23 4.06
CA THR A 516 32.94 28.13 3.27
C THR A 516 32.40 28.06 1.83
N CYS A 517 31.47 28.93 1.45
CA CYS A 517 31.06 29.05 0.06
C CYS A 517 32.15 29.77 -0.77
N ALA A 518 32.53 29.21 -1.93
CA ALA A 518 33.57 29.80 -2.79
C ALA A 518 33.20 31.18 -3.38
N LEU A 519 31.91 31.54 -3.37
CA LEU A 519 31.40 32.84 -3.81
C LEU A 519 30.99 33.73 -2.63
N HIS A 520 31.35 33.36 -1.39
CA HIS A 520 31.03 34.15 -0.21
C HIS A 520 31.55 35.59 -0.34
N GLY A 521 30.76 36.55 0.13
CA GLY A 521 31.06 37.99 0.00
C GLY A 521 30.86 38.58 -1.40
N ARG A 522 30.35 37.80 -2.37
CA ARG A 522 30.00 38.26 -3.73
C ARG A 522 28.50 38.16 -3.97
N ASP A 523 27.98 38.98 -4.88
CA ASP A 523 26.62 38.78 -5.40
C ASP A 523 26.61 37.57 -6.35
N VAL A 524 26.19 36.42 -5.82
CA VAL A 524 26.14 35.14 -6.55
C VAL A 524 25.33 35.26 -7.84
N GLY A 525 24.21 35.98 -7.82
CA GLY A 525 23.36 36.18 -8.98
C GLY A 525 24.04 37.03 -10.06
N ALA A 526 24.66 38.13 -9.67
CA ALA A 526 25.40 38.98 -10.62
C ALA A 526 26.60 38.24 -11.23
N VAL A 527 27.35 37.49 -10.41
CA VAL A 527 28.48 36.67 -10.90
C VAL A 527 28.00 35.62 -11.89
N TRP A 528 26.92 34.91 -11.56
CA TRP A 528 26.37 33.86 -12.41
C TRP A 528 25.83 34.39 -13.75
N ARG A 529 25.04 35.47 -13.73
CA ARG A 529 24.54 36.11 -14.97
C ARG A 529 25.67 36.70 -15.81
N GLY A 530 26.68 37.30 -15.16
CA GLY A 530 27.86 37.82 -15.84
C GLY A 530 28.65 36.72 -16.55
N LEU A 531 28.90 35.60 -15.85
CA LEU A 531 29.58 34.42 -16.40
C LEU A 531 28.83 33.84 -17.61
N THR A 532 27.53 33.56 -17.46
CA THR A 532 26.75 32.92 -18.52
C THR A 532 26.62 33.82 -19.76
N ALA A 533 26.39 35.12 -19.59
CA ALA A 533 26.35 36.07 -20.71
C ALA A 533 27.72 36.24 -21.39
N ALA A 534 28.83 36.19 -20.64
CA ALA A 534 30.18 36.21 -21.22
C ALA A 534 30.48 34.93 -22.00
N ALA A 535 30.08 33.77 -21.48
CA ALA A 535 30.24 32.46 -22.11
C ALA A 535 29.49 32.33 -23.44
N ASP A 536 28.34 33.00 -23.62
CA ASP A 536 27.63 33.03 -24.90
C ASP A 536 28.42 33.76 -26.00
N ARG A 537 29.21 34.78 -25.64
CA ARG A 537 30.09 35.51 -26.56
C ARG A 537 31.43 34.82 -26.78
N SER A 538 32.03 34.33 -25.69
CA SER A 538 33.33 33.64 -25.68
C SER A 538 33.22 32.39 -24.82
N PRO A 539 32.96 31.21 -25.44
CA PRO A 539 32.79 29.96 -24.71
C PRO A 539 33.95 29.65 -23.76
N VAL A 540 33.64 29.20 -22.54
CA VAL A 540 34.63 28.88 -21.50
C VAL A 540 35.21 27.49 -21.75
N PRO A 541 36.54 27.33 -21.92
CA PRO A 541 37.15 26.03 -22.15
C PRO A 541 36.99 25.06 -20.98
N VAL A 542 36.84 23.77 -21.27
CA VAL A 542 37.03 22.68 -20.30
C VAL A 542 38.50 22.27 -20.36
N LYS A 543 39.27 22.48 -19.29
CA LYS A 543 40.71 22.20 -19.32
C LYS A 543 40.98 20.71 -19.57
N GLY A 544 41.96 20.44 -20.43
CA GLY A 544 42.34 19.09 -20.83
C GLY A 544 41.42 18.46 -21.87
N GLU A 545 40.36 19.16 -22.31
CA GLU A 545 39.37 18.66 -23.26
C GLU A 545 39.23 19.62 -24.45
N ARG A 546 38.81 19.09 -25.61
CA ARG A 546 38.55 19.90 -26.82
C ARG A 546 37.10 20.39 -26.87
N VAL A 547 36.59 20.86 -25.73
CA VAL A 547 35.20 21.32 -25.57
C VAL A 547 35.20 22.65 -24.82
N ALA A 548 34.28 23.55 -25.21
CA ALA A 548 34.01 24.80 -24.50
C ALA A 548 32.51 24.96 -24.25
N TYR A 549 32.18 25.62 -23.15
CA TYR A 549 30.83 25.80 -22.64
C TYR A 549 30.33 27.22 -22.90
N ARG A 550 29.17 27.34 -23.54
CA ARG A 550 28.38 28.56 -23.66
C ARG A 550 27.52 28.77 -22.42
N GLY A 551 26.82 29.90 -22.33
CA GLY A 551 25.90 30.19 -21.23
C GLY A 551 24.82 29.12 -21.08
N PHE A 552 24.25 28.64 -22.19
CA PHE A 552 23.33 27.50 -22.19
C PHE A 552 23.94 26.24 -21.56
N ASP A 553 25.17 25.86 -21.96
CA ASP A 553 25.83 24.66 -21.45
C ASP A 553 26.05 24.75 -19.93
N LEU A 554 26.50 25.92 -19.45
CA LEU A 554 26.72 26.17 -18.03
C LEU A 554 25.41 26.06 -17.24
N LYS A 555 24.33 26.69 -17.71
CA LYS A 555 23.03 26.64 -17.03
C LYS A 555 22.49 25.22 -16.92
N VAL A 556 22.53 24.45 -18.01
CA VAL A 556 22.05 23.06 -18.01
C VAL A 556 22.94 22.17 -17.13
N ALA A 557 24.27 22.34 -17.19
CA ALA A 557 25.20 21.57 -16.36
C ALA A 557 25.13 21.92 -14.87
N ALA A 558 24.74 23.15 -14.53
CA ALA A 558 24.57 23.60 -13.16
C ALA A 558 23.26 23.12 -12.51
N THR A 559 22.20 22.88 -13.29
CA THR A 559 20.86 22.54 -12.76
C THR A 559 20.88 21.41 -11.73
N PRO A 560 21.56 20.25 -11.95
CA PRO A 560 21.61 19.18 -10.96
C PRO A 560 22.12 19.63 -9.59
N ASP A 561 23.11 20.52 -9.55
CA ASP A 561 23.70 21.01 -8.30
C ASP A 561 22.80 22.00 -7.57
N VAL A 562 21.94 22.70 -8.31
CA VAL A 562 20.97 23.67 -7.77
C VAL A 562 19.75 22.96 -7.20
N ILE A 563 19.26 21.92 -7.88
CA ILE A 563 17.99 21.23 -7.52
C ILE A 563 18.16 20.01 -6.61
N SER A 564 19.37 19.45 -6.48
CA SER A 564 19.67 18.28 -5.63
C SER A 564 20.12 18.69 -4.22
N PRO A 565 20.11 17.79 -3.21
CA PRO A 565 20.35 18.19 -1.82
C PRO A 565 21.70 18.88 -1.59
N GLY A 566 21.66 19.99 -0.87
CA GLY A 566 22.79 20.74 -0.30
C GLY A 566 22.27 21.53 0.90
N PRO A 567 23.13 22.09 1.77
CA PRO A 567 24.61 22.09 1.77
C PRO A 567 25.23 21.01 2.69
N ALA A 568 24.46 19.99 3.08
CA ALA A 568 24.92 19.00 4.06
C ALA A 568 26.26 18.33 3.66
N PRO A 569 27.13 17.96 4.62
CA PRO A 569 28.45 17.39 4.35
C PRO A 569 28.43 16.18 3.40
N ASP A 570 27.42 15.33 3.52
CA ASP A 570 27.27 14.12 2.70
C ASP A 570 26.82 14.42 1.26
N PHE A 571 26.26 15.62 1.02
CA PHE A 571 25.76 16.05 -0.29
C PHE A 571 26.12 17.53 -0.56
N PRO A 572 27.40 17.86 -0.83
CA PRO A 572 27.88 19.25 -0.91
C PRO A 572 27.60 19.90 -2.27
N ASN A 573 26.41 19.67 -2.86
CA ASN A 573 26.06 20.11 -4.23
C ASN A 573 26.15 21.64 -4.39
N TRP A 574 25.67 22.40 -3.41
CA TRP A 574 25.78 23.88 -3.43
C TRP A 574 27.23 24.37 -3.34
N HIS A 575 28.09 23.68 -2.61
CA HIS A 575 29.53 23.96 -2.63
C HIS A 575 30.16 23.63 -3.98
N ARG A 576 29.74 22.52 -4.63
CA ARG A 576 30.21 22.16 -5.98
C ARG A 576 29.82 23.22 -7.00
N PHE A 577 28.57 23.69 -6.98
CA PHE A 577 28.12 24.81 -7.80
C PHE A 577 28.99 26.05 -7.60
N ALA A 578 29.15 26.50 -6.35
CA ALA A 578 29.91 27.71 -6.06
C ALA A 578 31.38 27.62 -6.53
N ARG A 579 32.04 26.47 -6.34
CA ARG A 579 33.40 26.23 -6.84
C ARG A 579 33.47 26.19 -8.36
N ALA A 580 32.51 25.53 -9.02
CA ALA A 580 32.47 25.45 -10.48
C ALA A 580 32.28 26.84 -11.11
N VAL A 581 31.45 27.70 -10.52
CA VAL A 581 31.30 29.11 -10.93
C VAL A 581 32.61 29.89 -10.75
N ASP A 582 33.28 29.76 -9.60
CA ASP A 582 34.55 30.45 -9.35
C ASP A 582 35.65 30.04 -10.33
N MET A 583 35.74 28.74 -10.66
CA MET A 583 36.65 28.22 -11.69
C MET A 583 36.31 28.75 -13.08
N ALA A 584 35.03 28.75 -13.46
CA ALA A 584 34.60 29.17 -14.78
C ALA A 584 34.81 30.68 -15.02
N VAL A 585 34.64 31.51 -13.98
CA VAL A 585 35.01 32.94 -14.01
C VAL A 585 36.51 33.12 -14.28
N LYS A 586 37.36 32.17 -13.85
CA LYS A 586 38.81 32.14 -14.10
C LYS A 586 39.17 31.43 -15.43
N GLY A 587 38.18 31.16 -16.28
CA GLY A 587 38.38 30.59 -17.61
C GLY A 587 38.41 29.06 -17.68
N ASP A 588 37.87 28.37 -16.66
CA ASP A 588 37.91 26.90 -16.58
C ASP A 588 36.54 26.30 -16.23
N ALA A 589 35.88 25.69 -17.22
CA ALA A 589 34.56 25.07 -17.08
C ALA A 589 34.61 23.61 -16.58
N SER A 590 35.79 23.06 -16.22
CA SER A 590 35.91 21.66 -15.81
C SER A 590 35.05 21.28 -14.62
N GLY A 591 34.82 22.20 -13.68
CA GLY A 591 33.94 21.96 -12.53
C GLY A 591 32.49 21.61 -12.91
N PHE A 592 31.99 22.09 -14.06
CA PHE A 592 30.69 21.71 -14.61
C PHE A 592 30.74 20.42 -15.44
N ALA A 593 31.87 20.16 -16.11
CA ALA A 593 32.02 19.00 -16.98
C ALA A 593 32.24 17.69 -16.21
N ASP A 594 32.94 17.72 -15.08
CA ASP A 594 33.36 16.51 -14.34
C ASP A 594 32.18 15.63 -13.92
N TYR A 595 31.17 16.23 -13.28
CA TYR A 595 29.95 15.51 -12.85
C TYR A 595 29.21 14.91 -14.05
N ILE A 596 29.11 15.67 -15.15
CA ILE A 596 28.42 15.25 -16.36
C ILE A 596 29.17 14.11 -17.04
N LYS A 597 30.50 14.19 -17.12
CA LYS A 597 31.37 13.14 -17.67
C LYS A 597 31.28 11.87 -16.84
N GLN A 598 31.25 11.99 -15.52
CA GLN A 598 31.12 10.84 -14.62
C GLN A 598 29.80 10.10 -14.85
N THR A 599 28.69 10.86 -14.92
CA THR A 599 27.32 10.35 -14.94
C THR A 599 26.85 9.90 -16.33
N THR A 600 27.24 10.63 -17.38
CA THR A 600 26.72 10.42 -18.75
C THR A 600 27.78 9.93 -19.74
N LYS A 601 29.06 9.88 -19.33
CA LYS A 601 30.22 9.67 -20.22
C LYS A 601 30.38 10.71 -21.33
N SER A 602 29.61 11.79 -21.28
CA SER A 602 29.68 12.92 -22.19
C SER A 602 30.30 14.14 -21.51
N LEU A 603 30.99 14.97 -22.29
CA LEU A 603 31.56 16.25 -21.82
C LEU A 603 30.55 17.39 -21.79
N LYS A 604 29.31 17.18 -22.24
CA LYS A 604 28.18 18.11 -22.16
C LYS A 604 26.95 17.33 -21.75
N VAL A 605 26.00 17.99 -21.10
CA VAL A 605 24.72 17.35 -20.73
C VAL A 605 24.08 16.87 -22.04
N PRO A 606 24.02 15.55 -22.30
CA PRO A 606 23.26 15.08 -23.44
C PRO A 606 21.78 15.38 -23.17
N SER A 607 20.93 15.27 -24.19
CA SER A 607 19.54 14.94 -23.86
C SER A 607 19.58 13.64 -23.05
N PHE A 608 19.28 13.69 -21.76
CA PHE A 608 19.61 12.67 -20.77
C PHE A 608 19.40 11.23 -21.30
N THR A 609 20.41 10.41 -21.05
CA THR A 609 20.48 8.94 -21.16
C THR A 609 19.09 8.28 -21.28
N GLY A 610 18.70 7.81 -22.48
CA GLY A 610 17.53 6.95 -22.70
C GLY A 610 16.19 7.68 -22.58
N MET A 611 16.20 8.88 -21.99
CA MET A 611 15.02 9.71 -21.80
C MET A 611 14.41 10.14 -23.11
N ASN A 612 15.17 10.36 -24.19
CA ASN A 612 14.54 10.75 -25.46
C ASN A 612 13.68 9.65 -26.03
N VAL A 613 14.20 8.41 -26.03
CA VAL A 613 13.47 7.25 -26.54
C VAL A 613 12.08 7.14 -25.89
N THR A 614 12.01 7.37 -24.59
CA THR A 614 10.75 7.28 -23.85
C THR A 614 9.97 8.60 -23.82
N HIS A 615 10.59 9.71 -23.43
CA HIS A 615 9.90 11.00 -23.29
C HIS A 615 9.40 11.55 -24.63
N CYS A 616 10.11 11.30 -25.73
CA CYS A 616 9.65 11.76 -27.05
C CYS A 616 8.44 10.94 -27.50
N THR A 617 8.41 9.64 -27.21
CA THR A 617 7.25 8.77 -27.49
C THR A 617 6.10 8.95 -26.49
N ASP A 618 6.36 9.59 -25.35
CA ASP A 618 5.37 10.08 -24.37
C ASP A 618 4.93 11.54 -24.62
N GLY A 619 5.38 12.18 -25.70
CA GLY A 619 4.89 13.50 -26.13
C GLY A 619 5.48 14.70 -25.38
N ARG A 620 6.72 14.61 -24.89
CA ARG A 620 7.42 15.73 -24.21
C ARG A 620 8.09 16.76 -25.14
N GLY A 621 8.07 16.53 -26.45
CA GLY A 621 8.69 17.42 -27.43
C GLY A 621 7.91 18.71 -27.67
N PHE A 622 8.57 19.70 -28.28
CA PHE A 622 7.88 20.87 -28.81
C PHE A 622 7.07 20.49 -30.06
N ARG A 623 5.86 21.03 -30.16
CA ARG A 623 5.00 20.87 -31.33
C ARG A 623 5.57 21.54 -32.57
N ASP A 624 6.10 22.74 -32.40
CA ASP A 624 6.64 23.58 -33.47
C ASP A 624 7.66 24.59 -32.94
N TYR A 625 8.29 25.34 -33.86
CA TYR A 625 9.26 26.38 -33.52
C TYR A 625 8.65 27.53 -32.70
N GLU A 626 7.37 27.84 -32.91
CA GLU A 626 6.71 28.94 -32.19
C GLU A 626 6.47 28.58 -30.72
N GLU A 627 6.15 27.33 -30.41
CA GLU A 627 6.07 26.86 -29.03
C GLU A 627 7.43 26.90 -28.34
N PHE A 628 8.49 26.43 -29.02
CA PHE A 628 9.87 26.58 -28.55
C PHE A 628 10.22 28.04 -28.24
N ARG A 629 9.93 28.96 -29.17
CA ARG A 629 10.22 30.40 -29.02
C ARG A 629 9.47 30.99 -27.82
N ARG A 630 8.19 30.65 -27.64
CA ARG A 630 7.39 31.11 -26.48
C ARG A 630 7.98 30.63 -25.15
N VAL A 631 8.42 29.38 -25.07
CA VAL A 631 9.03 28.84 -23.84
C VAL A 631 10.40 29.49 -23.57
N LYS A 632 11.19 29.74 -24.61
CA LYS A 632 12.46 30.47 -24.49
C LYS A 632 12.26 31.87 -23.91
N GLU A 633 11.37 32.67 -24.53
CA GLU A 633 11.06 34.02 -24.08
C GLU A 633 10.46 34.06 -22.67
N LEU A 634 9.70 33.02 -22.31
CA LEU A 634 9.18 32.85 -20.95
C LEU A 634 10.30 32.66 -19.93
N GLY A 635 11.27 31.79 -20.22
CA GLY A 635 12.42 31.54 -19.35
C GLY A 635 13.23 32.81 -19.07
N GLU A 636 13.46 33.62 -20.10
CA GLU A 636 14.17 34.92 -19.96
C GLU A 636 13.47 35.89 -19.00
N ARG A 637 12.14 35.85 -18.93
CA ARG A 637 11.35 36.70 -18.03
C ARG A 637 11.22 36.14 -16.61
N VAL A 638 11.04 34.82 -16.50
CA VAL A 638 10.64 34.17 -15.24
C VAL A 638 11.83 33.67 -14.43
N SER A 639 12.88 33.18 -15.11
CA SER A 639 14.09 32.70 -14.47
C SER A 639 15.33 33.28 -15.16
N PRO A 640 15.69 34.56 -14.90
CA PRO A 640 16.84 35.19 -15.55
C PRO A 640 18.16 34.48 -15.25
N ASN A 641 18.27 33.75 -14.14
CA ASN A 641 19.49 32.98 -13.82
C ASN A 641 19.57 31.66 -14.61
N PHE A 642 18.44 31.05 -14.95
CA PHE A 642 18.40 29.76 -15.64
C PHE A 642 17.58 29.78 -16.93
N ALA A 643 17.44 30.95 -17.56
CA ALA A 643 16.81 31.06 -18.87
C ALA A 643 17.42 30.02 -19.83
N ASP A 644 16.58 29.32 -20.60
CA ASP A 644 16.94 28.20 -21.47
C ASP A 644 17.13 26.83 -20.80
N SER A 645 17.22 26.72 -19.46
CA SER A 645 17.46 25.44 -18.77
C SER A 645 16.35 24.41 -18.92
N GLU A 646 15.13 24.82 -19.26
CA GLU A 646 14.01 23.89 -19.54
C GLU A 646 13.85 23.58 -21.04
N LEU A 647 14.68 24.17 -21.91
CA LEU A 647 14.61 23.94 -23.35
C LEU A 647 15.34 22.66 -23.77
N TRP A 648 16.41 22.27 -23.07
CA TRP A 648 17.26 21.16 -23.53
C TRP A 648 16.46 19.86 -23.68
N HIS A 649 15.55 19.56 -22.74
CA HIS A 649 14.86 18.27 -22.76
C HIS A 649 13.87 18.14 -23.95
N PRO A 650 12.93 19.08 -24.16
CA PRO A 650 12.04 19.02 -25.33
C PRO A 650 12.78 19.21 -26.67
N LEU A 651 13.89 19.96 -26.71
CA LEU A 651 14.73 20.10 -27.90
C LEU A 651 15.33 18.77 -28.36
N GLY A 652 15.59 17.83 -27.44
CA GLY A 652 16.04 16.47 -27.78
C GLY A 652 15.03 15.65 -28.58
N CYS A 653 13.74 16.02 -28.52
CA CYS A 653 12.66 15.33 -29.21
C CYS A 653 12.32 15.92 -30.59
N VAL A 654 12.88 17.07 -30.94
CA VAL A 654 12.63 17.69 -32.24
C VAL A 654 13.10 16.73 -33.33
N GLY A 655 12.22 16.39 -34.28
CA GLY A 655 12.52 15.50 -35.39
C GLY A 655 12.58 14.01 -35.05
N TRP A 656 12.16 13.59 -33.84
CA TRP A 656 12.15 12.17 -33.45
C TRP A 656 11.46 11.29 -34.53
N PRO A 657 12.05 10.14 -34.93
CA PRO A 657 11.57 9.36 -36.08
C PRO A 657 10.33 8.51 -35.78
N VAL A 658 9.98 8.32 -34.50
CA VAL A 658 8.84 7.51 -34.07
C VAL A 658 7.69 8.43 -33.65
N PRO A 659 6.44 8.14 -34.04
CA PRO A 659 5.27 8.87 -33.54
C PRO A 659 5.14 8.81 -32.01
N VAL A 660 4.40 9.76 -31.44
CA VAL A 660 4.02 9.74 -30.02
C VAL A 660 3.04 8.58 -29.79
N ALA A 661 3.52 7.53 -29.12
CA ALA A 661 2.75 6.31 -28.87
C ALA A 661 1.85 6.41 -27.62
N ASN A 662 2.23 7.24 -26.63
CA ASN A 662 1.41 7.54 -25.47
C ASN A 662 1.21 9.06 -25.33
N PRO A 663 0.27 9.67 -26.07
CA PRO A 663 0.03 11.10 -26.00
C PRO A 663 -0.43 11.50 -24.58
N PRO A 664 0.02 12.66 -24.05
CA PRO A 664 -0.41 13.11 -22.75
C PRO A 664 -1.93 13.34 -22.69
N ALA A 665 -2.58 12.76 -21.69
CA ALA A 665 -4.02 12.83 -21.50
C ALA A 665 -4.37 12.99 -20.01
N PRO A 666 -5.51 13.61 -19.66
CA PRO A 666 -5.97 13.74 -18.29
C PRO A 666 -6.27 12.38 -17.64
N LEU A 667 -6.22 12.33 -16.31
CA LEU A 667 -6.63 11.16 -15.55
C LEU A 667 -8.17 11.02 -15.54
N PRO A 668 -8.72 9.79 -15.57
CA PRO A 668 -10.15 9.55 -15.42
C PRO A 668 -10.56 9.73 -13.95
N ALA A 669 -10.62 10.99 -13.51
CA ALA A 669 -10.82 11.42 -12.12
C ALA A 669 -11.94 10.66 -11.39
N ASP A 670 -13.11 10.52 -12.02
CA ASP A 670 -14.29 9.90 -11.41
C ASP A 670 -14.19 8.38 -11.24
N ARG A 671 -13.19 7.74 -11.84
CA ARG A 671 -12.95 6.28 -11.77
C ARG A 671 -11.75 5.91 -10.92
N LEU A 672 -11.05 6.88 -10.34
CA LEU A 672 -9.86 6.64 -9.54
C LEU A 672 -10.14 6.89 -8.05
N PRO A 673 -9.54 6.08 -7.16
CA PRO A 673 -9.55 6.41 -5.74
C PRO A 673 -8.74 7.70 -5.50
N PRO A 674 -9.03 8.47 -4.43
CA PRO A 674 -8.19 9.57 -4.01
C PRO A 674 -6.72 9.15 -3.89
N ILE A 675 -5.81 9.96 -4.41
CA ILE A 675 -4.37 9.68 -4.45
C ILE A 675 -3.60 10.50 -3.42
N LEU A 676 -2.41 10.01 -3.04
CA LEU A 676 -1.50 10.72 -2.15
C LEU A 676 -0.27 11.19 -2.93
N GLY A 677 0.05 12.47 -2.84
CA GLY A 677 1.33 13.00 -3.32
C GLY A 677 2.31 13.28 -2.20
N ALA A 678 3.61 13.25 -2.51
CA ALA A 678 4.63 13.94 -1.74
C ALA A 678 5.60 14.67 -2.68
N GLY A 679 6.10 15.82 -2.24
CA GLY A 679 7.09 16.56 -3.00
C GLY A 679 7.86 17.57 -2.16
N THR A 680 9.08 17.82 -2.58
CA THR A 680 10.07 18.72 -2.01
C THR A 680 9.91 20.15 -2.55
N TRP A 681 10.87 21.03 -2.26
CA TRP A 681 10.91 22.34 -2.90
C TRP A 681 11.01 22.31 -4.42
N VAL A 682 11.52 21.22 -5.03
CA VAL A 682 11.80 21.17 -6.47
C VAL A 682 10.76 20.43 -7.31
N ASP A 683 10.05 19.48 -6.73
CA ASP A 683 9.13 18.60 -7.46
C ASP A 683 7.69 18.66 -6.93
N SER A 684 7.42 19.51 -5.94
CA SER A 684 6.08 19.62 -5.37
C SER A 684 5.05 20.18 -6.33
N THR A 685 5.39 21.17 -7.17
CA THR A 685 4.43 21.78 -8.10
C THR A 685 3.93 20.79 -9.16
N ASP A 686 4.83 20.03 -9.78
CA ASP A 686 4.47 19.00 -10.77
C ASP A 686 3.63 17.89 -10.11
N THR A 687 4.03 17.41 -8.94
CA THR A 687 3.28 16.39 -8.20
C THR A 687 1.89 16.89 -7.78
N ALA A 688 1.79 18.12 -7.28
CA ALA A 688 0.54 18.74 -6.88
C ALA A 688 -0.45 18.82 -8.04
N ALA A 689 0.02 19.17 -9.25
CA ALA A 689 -0.82 19.24 -10.44
C ALA A 689 -1.38 17.87 -10.85
N ILE A 690 -0.60 16.78 -10.68
CA ILE A 690 -1.10 15.41 -10.90
C ILE A 690 -2.15 15.07 -9.83
N VAL A 691 -1.83 15.29 -8.56
CA VAL A 691 -2.70 14.97 -7.41
C VAL A 691 -4.03 15.71 -7.46
N ALA A 692 -4.00 17.01 -7.79
CA ALA A 692 -5.18 17.85 -7.88
C ALA A 692 -6.15 17.45 -9.00
N SER A 693 -5.69 16.66 -9.98
CA SER A 693 -6.56 16.17 -11.07
C SER A 693 -7.52 15.06 -10.63
N VAL A 694 -7.35 14.49 -9.43
CA VAL A 694 -8.24 13.46 -8.87
C VAL A 694 -8.92 14.02 -7.61
N PRO A 695 -10.25 14.14 -7.57
CA PRO A 695 -11.00 14.64 -6.42
C PRO A 695 -10.71 13.89 -5.12
N GLY A 696 -10.69 14.62 -4.00
CA GLY A 696 -10.45 14.05 -2.67
C GLY A 696 -8.98 13.76 -2.35
N SER A 697 -8.07 13.87 -3.33
CA SER A 697 -6.64 13.62 -3.16
C SER A 697 -5.95 14.65 -2.28
N VAL A 698 -4.83 14.26 -1.66
CA VAL A 698 -4.06 15.09 -0.73
C VAL A 698 -2.57 14.99 -1.04
N MET A 699 -1.83 16.05 -0.74
CA MET A 699 -0.38 16.11 -0.87
C MET A 699 0.28 16.38 0.48
N VAL A 700 1.37 15.67 0.76
CA VAL A 700 2.34 15.98 1.81
C VAL A 700 3.42 16.88 1.22
N ARG A 701 3.60 18.08 1.78
CA ARG A 701 4.68 18.98 1.38
C ARG A 701 5.92 18.72 2.24
N TYR A 702 7.04 18.36 1.62
CA TYR A 702 8.30 18.25 2.32
C TYR A 702 9.08 19.56 2.20
N ASN A 703 9.32 20.21 3.33
CA ASN A 703 9.95 21.53 3.38
C ASN A 703 11.49 21.41 3.41
N GLY A 704 12.06 20.88 2.35
CA GLY A 704 13.50 20.72 2.23
C GLY A 704 13.90 20.19 0.87
N HIS A 705 15.19 19.91 0.74
CA HIS A 705 15.75 19.25 -0.43
C HIS A 705 15.52 17.73 -0.41
N GLY A 706 15.69 17.13 -1.58
CA GLY A 706 15.63 15.69 -1.77
C GLY A 706 14.86 15.37 -3.03
N HIS A 707 14.71 14.08 -3.29
CA HIS A 707 13.89 13.56 -4.37
C HIS A 707 13.54 12.10 -4.03
N ALA A 708 12.38 11.61 -4.45
CA ALA A 708 11.89 10.27 -4.12
C ALA A 708 11.96 9.97 -2.60
N LEU A 709 11.29 10.81 -1.81
CA LEU A 709 11.39 10.89 -0.34
C LEU A 709 11.15 9.54 0.37
N TYR A 710 10.26 8.70 -0.16
CA TYR A 710 10.01 7.36 0.35
C TYR A 710 11.26 6.46 0.22
N LEU A 711 11.87 6.44 -0.97
CA LEU A 711 13.11 5.68 -1.20
C LEU A 711 14.30 6.31 -0.47
N GLY A 712 14.30 7.64 -0.33
CA GLY A 712 15.29 8.40 0.42
C GLY A 712 15.20 8.26 1.95
N GLY A 713 14.25 7.47 2.48
CA GLY A 713 14.20 7.15 3.91
C GLY A 713 13.54 8.20 4.80
N SER A 714 12.80 9.16 4.23
CA SER A 714 12.11 10.19 5.01
C SER A 714 11.00 9.60 5.88
N GLN A 715 11.26 9.43 7.18
CA GLN A 715 10.35 8.73 8.09
C GLN A 715 8.96 9.37 8.15
N CYS A 716 8.88 10.70 8.16
CA CYS A 716 7.60 11.42 8.15
C CYS A 716 6.77 11.10 6.89
N VAL A 717 7.42 11.11 5.72
CA VAL A 717 6.76 10.83 4.45
C VAL A 717 6.36 9.35 4.34
N ILE A 718 7.27 8.44 4.72
CA ILE A 718 7.02 6.99 4.75
C ILE A 718 5.82 6.67 5.65
N ALA A 719 5.71 7.31 6.82
CA ALA A 719 4.59 7.09 7.72
C ALA A 719 3.24 7.47 7.07
N HIS A 720 3.16 8.61 6.40
CA HIS A 720 1.94 9.03 5.68
C HIS A 720 1.64 8.14 4.48
N ALA A 721 2.65 7.79 3.69
CA ALA A 721 2.52 6.90 2.55
C ALA A 721 2.04 5.51 2.98
N ASN A 722 2.65 4.92 4.02
CA ASN A 722 2.25 3.61 4.55
C ASN A 722 0.82 3.61 5.09
N ARG A 723 0.44 4.65 5.83
CA ARG A 723 -0.94 4.80 6.33
C ARG A 723 -1.94 4.84 5.18
N TYR A 724 -1.66 5.61 4.13
CA TYR A 724 -2.51 5.67 2.95
C TYR A 724 -2.54 4.33 2.21
N LEU A 725 -1.40 3.70 1.94
CA LEU A 725 -1.34 2.44 1.21
C LEU A 725 -2.02 1.30 1.97
N MET A 726 -1.83 1.20 3.29
CA MET A 726 -2.45 0.15 4.09
C MET A 726 -3.94 0.39 4.34
N PHE A 727 -4.35 1.62 4.67
CA PHE A 727 -5.70 1.89 5.20
C PHE A 727 -6.56 2.79 4.31
N LEU A 728 -6.04 3.24 3.16
CA LEU A 728 -6.69 4.22 2.29
C LEU A 728 -7.05 5.52 3.03
N ARG A 729 -6.28 5.85 4.08
CA ARG A 729 -6.46 7.04 4.91
C ARG A 729 -5.45 8.10 4.52
N LEU A 730 -5.94 9.14 3.84
CA LEU A 730 -5.15 10.33 3.50
C LEU A 730 -4.86 11.17 4.77
N PRO A 731 -3.72 11.88 4.80
CA PRO A 731 -3.46 12.85 5.85
C PRO A 731 -4.38 14.08 5.73
N PRO A 732 -4.48 14.93 6.77
CA PRO A 732 -5.14 16.22 6.66
C PRO A 732 -4.59 17.07 5.50
N ARG A 733 -5.44 17.90 4.90
CA ARG A 733 -4.97 18.87 3.89
C ARG A 733 -3.97 19.84 4.53
N GLY A 734 -2.90 20.14 3.80
CA GLY A 734 -1.84 21.04 4.27
C GLY A 734 -0.79 20.36 5.16
N THR A 735 -0.79 19.03 5.29
CA THR A 735 0.27 18.30 5.99
C THR A 735 1.66 18.61 5.42
N THR A 736 2.59 18.95 6.31
CA THR A 736 3.99 19.23 5.98
C THR A 736 4.93 18.29 6.73
N CYS A 737 5.98 17.83 6.07
CA CYS A 737 7.13 17.16 6.70
C CYS A 737 8.34 18.09 6.64
N GLN A 738 9.21 18.01 7.65
CA GLN A 738 10.46 18.76 7.73
C GLN A 738 11.65 17.82 7.56
N PRO A 739 12.80 18.32 7.07
CA PRO A 739 14.05 17.56 7.18
C PRO A 739 14.41 17.31 8.64
N PRO A 740 15.23 16.28 8.93
CA PRO A 740 15.81 16.10 10.25
C PRO A 740 16.54 17.37 10.69
N ALA A 741 16.49 17.69 11.98
CA ALA A 741 17.35 18.74 12.52
C ALA A 741 18.81 18.35 12.25
N VAL A 742 19.58 19.25 11.65
CA VAL A 742 21.03 19.10 11.53
C VAL A 742 21.59 19.47 12.91
N GLU A 743 22.06 18.47 13.67
CA GLU A 743 22.80 18.69 14.93
C GLU A 743 24.16 19.35 14.68
#